data_AF-A0A0M9EP54-F1
#
_entry.id   AF-A0A0M9EP54-F1
#
_cell.length_a   1.000
_cell.length_b   1.000
_cell.length_c   1.000
_cell.angle_alpha   90.00
_cell.angle_beta   90.00
_cell.angle_gamma   90.00
#
_symmetry.space_group_name_H-M   'P 1'
#
loop_
_entity.id
_entity.type
_entity.pdbx_description
1 polymer ?
#
loop_
_entity_poly.entity_id
_entity_poly.type
_entity_poly.pdbx_seq_one_letter_code
_entity_poly.pdbx_strand_id
1 'polypeptide(L)'
;MSSPETSTFTKEQLSGLFKPPYTYKEAKESIGLAVNGPIDNLQDDEVVDNSLDDDRFFEAAEHESVVFGVKLRNIHGVEIPATDHETWGVKASDGNWGIFKKKKEVILTFGRIIALAGDFYSTHADDNRTPVCGAFFAESPKLDTPEGWNAAVSRFRSAVQSLKNDTDRNLITVSDLIEQEKKGNEEAEREIEKGENKGDLHTIANAYHDHGCGIPTNKAWIEATIGLNNPKSSLYAWLSYINVDHFGDDAFTAYEVGHSEAIRLAKEAGAKTSDTDKQNGLQDAYMHEAFCLHYLTDAFSSGHIRAPRRQIHNDDYSEQSIAASYAITSKEVPIWDFQANYMHDNDSDTGLLVQNQLGQQWLCYGDKQFKESWDIVNRARIMNCIQASVDELYQDAFTNQNVKTPSEFNALKHIPVAMLAAGKGQSTGWKSQWGGYDIHNPAPLWQVDSEDDKTAWTIRANVNDHSVFARKPGTLKNTSTSSWNHFSVDASKECYDARDSDFRTRGSAPLARPIDGLVSGGFLQIQDLAPGETRFQTCVNFWGPVIVGIHDREGNVEDKDTFTLRNRIVDFDSYEDRSTIQPLSCVKWQDKDGLVVYRLMLKQNAGKKSLTLSGWRVKDTSASSGKDQVKFAPDQSWAFETSNLFKDSPITETSLSPNLIRVLTGRFKVQAGTDLAILKFDINNPIDISLIAIDGTLKSNTTVTDTKGVYNFVKTLRNGDSDWVLLASFDKGNSDNTNMALDVMDVTVDAPTVTKYQANIQVSPQSSQVVLVGDLQKTGKDQIIALFDTSDNLTISVNDYTPNGITESIQKQLPQTLSNFPLIRPFFHALIPSEDRASPSSLSQAFYPYA
;
A
#
# COMPACT_ATOMS: atom_id res chain seq x y z
N MET A 1 -39.10 16.48 -29.31
CA MET A 1 -40.09 16.25 -28.24
C MET A 1 -39.87 14.84 -27.72
N SER A 2 -39.50 14.76 -26.44
CA SER A 2 -39.52 13.65 -25.45
C SER A 2 -40.46 12.47 -25.78
N SER A 3 -40.25 11.20 -25.42
CA SER A 3 -39.37 10.46 -24.47
C SER A 3 -39.53 8.95 -24.82
N PRO A 4 -38.59 8.03 -24.51
CA PRO A 4 -38.90 6.62 -24.32
C PRO A 4 -38.97 6.25 -22.83
N GLU A 5 -40.02 5.51 -22.49
CA GLU A 5 -40.34 4.97 -21.18
C GLU A 5 -39.23 4.03 -20.66
N THR A 6 -38.52 4.44 -19.60
CA THR A 6 -37.85 3.52 -18.68
C THR A 6 -38.89 2.98 -17.70
N SER A 7 -39.23 1.69 -17.82
CA SER A 7 -40.16 1.02 -16.91
C SER A 7 -39.55 0.90 -15.51
N THR A 8 -40.15 1.59 -14.55
CA THR A 8 -39.87 1.45 -13.11
C THR A 8 -40.36 0.09 -12.61
N PHE A 9 -39.46 -0.74 -12.10
CA PHE A 9 -39.82 -2.02 -11.46
C PHE A 9 -40.60 -1.76 -10.17
N THR A 10 -41.66 -2.53 -9.93
CA THR A 10 -42.50 -2.39 -8.71
C THR A 10 -41.85 -3.07 -7.50
N LYS A 11 -42.26 -2.68 -6.28
CA LYS A 11 -41.77 -3.22 -5.00
C LYS A 11 -41.92 -4.75 -4.87
N GLU A 12 -42.98 -5.36 -5.41
CA GLU A 12 -43.11 -6.82 -5.49
C GLU A 12 -42.11 -7.45 -6.49
N GLN A 13 -41.71 -6.73 -7.54
CA GLN A 13 -40.68 -7.21 -8.48
C GLN A 13 -39.29 -7.14 -7.83
N LEU A 14 -38.98 -6.04 -7.14
CA LEU A 14 -37.70 -5.85 -6.42
C LEU A 14 -37.56 -6.74 -5.18
N SER A 15 -38.62 -6.96 -4.40
CA SER A 15 -38.60 -7.93 -3.28
C SER A 15 -38.65 -9.40 -3.74
N GLY A 16 -39.10 -9.65 -4.98
CA GLY A 16 -39.00 -10.94 -5.65
C GLY A 16 -37.59 -11.28 -6.13
N LEU A 17 -36.71 -10.28 -6.27
CA LEU A 17 -35.33 -10.47 -6.68
C LEU A 17 -34.55 -11.24 -5.62
N PHE A 18 -34.81 -11.06 -4.33
CA PHE A 18 -34.00 -11.64 -3.26
C PHE A 18 -34.85 -12.32 -2.18
N LYS A 19 -35.29 -13.56 -2.42
CA LYS A 19 -35.83 -14.42 -1.35
C LYS A 19 -34.70 -15.32 -0.80
N PRO A 20 -34.65 -15.74 0.45
CA PRO A 20 -33.69 -16.79 0.86
C PRO A 20 -34.09 -18.14 0.24
N PRO A 21 -33.20 -18.97 -0.33
CA PRO A 21 -33.54 -20.36 -0.66
C PRO A 21 -33.88 -21.07 0.65
N TYR A 22 -35.17 -21.11 1.00
CA TYR A 22 -35.79 -21.75 2.17
C TYR A 22 -34.98 -21.74 3.49
N THR A 23 -35.46 -21.05 4.52
CA THR A 23 -35.00 -21.41 5.87
C THR A 23 -35.62 -22.76 6.28
N TYR A 24 -34.81 -23.62 6.92
CA TYR A 24 -35.19 -24.96 7.37
C TYR A 24 -36.48 -25.01 8.22
N LYS A 25 -36.83 -23.89 8.86
CA LYS A 25 -37.97 -23.76 9.78
C LYS A 25 -39.26 -23.34 9.07
N GLU A 26 -39.18 -22.61 7.96
CA GLU A 26 -40.31 -21.95 7.29
C GLU A 26 -40.97 -22.82 6.20
N ALA A 27 -40.37 -23.96 5.83
CA ALA A 27 -41.02 -24.98 5.00
C ALA A 27 -42.14 -25.76 5.74
N LYS A 28 -42.21 -25.61 7.07
CA LYS A 28 -43.09 -26.43 7.90
C LYS A 28 -44.42 -25.77 8.24
N GLU A 29 -44.47 -24.44 8.42
CA GLU A 29 -45.57 -23.82 9.16
C GLU A 29 -45.98 -22.45 8.59
N SER A 30 -47.11 -22.47 7.86
CA SER A 30 -48.19 -21.47 7.93
C SER A 30 -48.36 -20.40 6.82
N ILE A 31 -49.41 -20.68 6.04
CA ILE A 31 -50.51 -19.85 5.50
C ILE A 31 -50.87 -18.53 6.22
N GLY A 32 -51.02 -17.43 5.44
CA GLY A 32 -51.97 -16.34 5.78
C GLY A 32 -51.64 -14.92 5.29
N LEU A 33 -52.49 -14.38 4.42
CA LEU A 33 -52.48 -13.09 3.69
C LEU A 33 -52.41 -11.77 4.49
N ALA A 34 -51.81 -10.76 3.85
CA ALA A 34 -51.64 -9.35 4.25
C ALA A 34 -52.83 -8.42 3.91
N VAL A 35 -52.95 -7.24 4.56
CA VAL A 35 -53.80 -6.11 4.10
C VAL A 35 -53.33 -4.71 4.61
N ASN A 36 -53.02 -3.80 3.66
CA ASN A 36 -53.13 -2.31 3.54
C ASN A 36 -52.59 -1.38 4.69
N GLY A 37 -51.76 -0.32 4.51
CA GLY A 37 -51.72 0.81 3.55
C GLY A 37 -52.40 2.08 4.16
N PRO A 38 -52.20 3.35 3.70
CA PRO A 38 -50.98 4.12 3.31
C PRO A 38 -51.03 5.63 3.79
N ILE A 39 -50.11 6.50 3.27
CA ILE A 39 -50.24 7.98 3.02
C ILE A 39 -50.07 8.92 4.26
N ASP A 40 -49.32 10.04 4.29
CA ASP A 40 -48.78 10.97 3.28
C ASP A 40 -47.72 11.96 3.84
N ASN A 41 -46.83 12.41 2.94
CA ASN A 41 -46.27 13.76 2.72
C ASN A 41 -45.48 14.52 3.81
N LEU A 42 -44.24 14.89 3.49
CA LEU A 42 -43.90 16.21 2.89
C LEU A 42 -42.39 16.28 2.52
N GLN A 43 -42.16 16.42 1.22
CA GLN A 43 -41.03 17.08 0.50
C GLN A 43 -40.64 18.43 1.11
N ASP A 44 -39.53 19.11 0.83
CA ASP A 44 -38.26 18.97 0.07
C ASP A 44 -37.37 20.10 0.70
N ASP A 45 -36.04 20.14 0.59
CA ASP A 45 -35.36 20.79 -0.55
C ASP A 45 -33.85 20.53 -0.57
N GLU A 46 -33.40 20.28 -1.81
CA GLU A 46 -32.13 20.51 -2.50
C GLU A 46 -30.81 19.95 -1.94
N VAL A 47 -30.41 18.80 -2.50
CA VAL A 47 -29.05 18.23 -2.47
C VAL A 47 -28.46 18.28 -3.88
N VAL A 48 -27.20 18.71 -3.97
CA VAL A 48 -26.37 18.73 -5.20
C VAL A 48 -26.20 17.31 -5.76
N ASP A 49 -26.32 17.20 -7.08
CA ASP A 49 -26.34 15.95 -7.83
C ASP A 49 -24.93 15.33 -7.97
N ASN A 50 -24.69 14.24 -7.24
CA ASN A 50 -23.50 13.38 -7.32
C ASN A 50 -23.80 12.07 -8.09
N SER A 51 -24.74 12.07 -9.06
CA SER A 51 -25.20 10.88 -9.79
C SER A 51 -24.22 10.29 -10.82
N LEU A 52 -22.96 10.74 -10.87
CA LEU A 52 -21.98 10.33 -11.90
C LEU A 52 -20.76 9.55 -11.39
N ASP A 53 -20.62 9.34 -10.07
CA ASP A 53 -19.66 8.38 -9.51
C ASP A 53 -20.25 6.95 -9.56
N ASP A 54 -20.70 6.52 -10.74
CA ASP A 54 -21.14 5.14 -10.92
C ASP A 54 -19.95 4.21 -10.64
N ASP A 55 -20.14 3.30 -9.69
CA ASP A 55 -19.22 2.23 -9.29
C ASP A 55 -18.72 1.43 -10.51
N ARG A 56 -17.58 1.84 -11.06
CA ARG A 56 -16.89 1.14 -12.15
C ARG A 56 -16.04 0.03 -11.54
N PHE A 57 -16.30 -1.19 -12.00
CA PHE A 57 -15.66 -2.41 -11.50
C PHE A 57 -14.56 -2.81 -12.48
N PHE A 58 -13.35 -2.97 -11.95
CA PHE A 58 -12.13 -3.05 -12.74
C PHE A 58 -11.16 -4.04 -12.09
N GLU A 59 -11.34 -5.33 -12.38
CA GLU A 59 -10.70 -6.45 -11.67
C GLU A 59 -10.52 -7.67 -12.60
N ALA A 60 -11.54 -8.02 -13.39
CA ALA A 60 -11.50 -9.23 -14.22
C ALA A 60 -10.45 -9.17 -15.34
N ALA A 61 -10.27 -8.03 -16.01
CA ALA A 61 -9.21 -7.88 -17.01
C ALA A 61 -7.80 -7.86 -16.38
N GLU A 62 -7.68 -7.44 -15.12
CA GLU A 62 -6.43 -7.51 -14.36
C GLU A 62 -6.08 -8.98 -14.06
N HIS A 63 -7.03 -9.76 -13.53
CA HIS A 63 -6.89 -11.21 -13.35
C HIS A 63 -6.52 -11.94 -14.64
N GLU A 64 -7.08 -11.58 -15.79
CA GLU A 64 -6.67 -12.17 -17.06
C GLU A 64 -5.21 -11.84 -17.40
N SER A 65 -4.74 -10.66 -17.01
CA SER A 65 -3.40 -10.14 -17.35
C SER A 65 -2.28 -10.66 -16.44
N VAL A 66 -2.58 -11.24 -15.27
CA VAL A 66 -1.57 -11.77 -14.31
C VAL A 66 -0.68 -12.86 -14.91
N VAL A 67 -1.15 -13.51 -15.98
CA VAL A 67 -0.44 -14.61 -16.65
C VAL A 67 0.62 -14.14 -17.65
N PHE A 68 0.73 -12.82 -17.87
CA PHE A 68 1.77 -12.27 -18.73
C PHE A 68 3.17 -12.61 -18.18
N GLY A 69 3.98 -13.29 -18.99
CA GLY A 69 5.29 -13.81 -18.60
C GLY A 69 5.28 -15.20 -17.95
N VAL A 70 4.10 -15.76 -17.64
CA VAL A 70 3.96 -17.12 -17.10
C VAL A 70 4.06 -18.16 -18.21
N LYS A 71 4.78 -19.25 -17.93
CA LYS A 71 5.05 -20.34 -18.86
C LYS A 71 4.49 -21.66 -18.35
N LEU A 72 3.58 -22.24 -19.14
CA LEU A 72 3.09 -23.60 -18.98
C LEU A 72 3.94 -24.58 -19.79
N ARG A 73 3.75 -25.89 -19.61
CA ARG A 73 4.45 -26.92 -20.37
C ARG A 73 3.48 -27.97 -20.90
N ASN A 74 3.66 -28.38 -22.16
CA ASN A 74 2.89 -29.51 -22.68
C ASN A 74 3.46 -30.86 -22.22
N ILE A 75 2.84 -31.97 -22.63
CA ILE A 75 3.26 -33.33 -22.27
C ILE A 75 4.70 -33.71 -22.69
N HIS A 76 5.35 -32.90 -23.53
CA HIS A 76 6.73 -33.09 -24.00
C HIS A 76 7.71 -32.09 -23.39
N GLY A 77 7.27 -31.25 -22.44
CA GLY A 77 8.11 -30.26 -21.76
C GLY A 77 8.34 -28.98 -22.55
N VAL A 78 7.62 -28.79 -23.66
CA VAL A 78 7.71 -27.56 -24.46
C VAL A 78 6.98 -26.45 -23.75
N GLU A 79 7.66 -25.31 -23.53
CA GLU A 79 7.08 -24.13 -22.91
C GLU A 79 6.02 -23.48 -23.83
N ILE A 80 4.88 -23.14 -23.24
CA ILE A 80 3.74 -22.46 -23.88
C ILE A 80 3.39 -21.23 -23.02
N PRO A 81 3.23 -20.04 -23.60
CA PRO A 81 2.76 -18.87 -22.86
C PRO A 81 1.38 -19.14 -22.28
N ALA A 82 1.18 -18.79 -21.02
CA ALA A 82 -0.14 -18.90 -20.41
C ALA A 82 -1.18 -17.98 -21.08
N THR A 83 -0.74 -16.87 -21.70
CA THR A 83 -1.58 -15.96 -22.50
C THR A 83 -2.19 -16.63 -23.73
N ASP A 84 -1.45 -17.52 -24.37
CA ASP A 84 -1.82 -18.16 -25.64
C ASP A 84 -2.40 -19.56 -25.45
N HIS A 85 -2.34 -20.09 -24.23
CA HIS A 85 -2.77 -21.43 -23.94
C HIS A 85 -4.30 -21.48 -23.88
N GLU A 86 -4.93 -21.84 -24.99
CA GLU A 86 -6.33 -22.24 -25.07
C GLU A 86 -6.55 -23.52 -24.26
N THR A 87 -6.97 -23.35 -23.00
CA THR A 87 -7.12 -24.39 -21.99
C THR A 87 -8.39 -25.18 -22.15
N TRP A 88 -9.52 -24.57 -22.55
CA TRP A 88 -10.78 -25.32 -22.58
C TRP A 88 -11.82 -24.71 -23.53
N GLY A 89 -12.50 -25.57 -24.30
CA GLY A 89 -13.68 -25.20 -25.09
C GLY A 89 -14.96 -25.42 -24.30
N VAL A 90 -15.70 -24.35 -24.01
CA VAL A 90 -16.99 -24.40 -23.32
C VAL A 90 -18.13 -24.20 -24.31
N LYS A 91 -19.11 -25.11 -24.30
CA LYS A 91 -20.34 -24.96 -25.10
C LYS A 91 -21.36 -24.10 -24.33
N ALA A 92 -21.21 -22.79 -24.49
CA ALA A 92 -22.02 -21.77 -23.82
C ALA A 92 -23.29 -21.41 -24.60
N SER A 93 -24.29 -20.87 -23.90
CA SER A 93 -25.54 -20.40 -24.51
C SER A 93 -25.59 -18.88 -24.54
N ASP A 94 -26.23 -18.27 -25.54
CA ASP A 94 -26.25 -16.81 -25.76
C ASP A 94 -27.24 -16.04 -24.85
N GLY A 95 -27.50 -16.55 -23.63
CA GLY A 95 -28.25 -15.88 -22.55
C GLY A 95 -29.71 -15.50 -22.82
N ASN A 96 -30.15 -15.44 -24.07
CA ASN A 96 -31.47 -14.95 -24.43
C ASN A 96 -32.53 -16.05 -24.32
N TRP A 97 -33.62 -15.72 -23.62
CA TRP A 97 -34.82 -16.53 -23.40
C TRP A 97 -35.19 -17.39 -24.62
N GLY A 98 -34.89 -18.69 -24.55
CA GLY A 98 -35.26 -19.64 -25.59
C GLY A 98 -34.59 -21.01 -25.42
N ILE A 99 -35.39 -22.05 -25.20
CA ILE A 99 -34.98 -23.44 -24.93
C ILE A 99 -34.34 -24.12 -26.19
N PHE A 100 -34.15 -23.39 -27.30
CA PHE A 100 -33.88 -23.94 -28.63
C PHE A 100 -32.74 -23.28 -29.42
N LYS A 101 -31.91 -22.41 -28.82
CA LYS A 101 -30.75 -21.84 -29.53
C LYS A 101 -29.52 -22.74 -29.47
N LYS A 102 -28.75 -22.76 -30.56
CA LYS A 102 -27.49 -23.52 -30.66
C LYS A 102 -26.46 -22.92 -29.71
N LYS A 103 -25.84 -23.77 -28.89
CA LYS A 103 -24.69 -23.41 -28.06
C LYS A 103 -23.53 -22.94 -28.96
N LYS A 104 -22.89 -21.83 -28.60
CA LYS A 104 -21.65 -21.34 -29.19
C LYS A 104 -20.48 -21.92 -28.40
N GLU A 105 -19.44 -22.36 -29.10
CA GLU A 105 -18.20 -22.74 -28.44
C GLU A 105 -17.41 -21.48 -28.10
N VAL A 106 -17.08 -21.33 -26.82
CA VAL A 106 -16.23 -20.26 -26.28
C VAL A 106 -14.93 -20.93 -25.85
N ILE A 107 -13.82 -20.50 -26.42
CA ILE A 107 -12.50 -21.01 -26.06
C ILE A 107 -11.96 -20.11 -24.95
N LEU A 108 -11.59 -20.74 -23.84
CA LEU A 108 -11.01 -20.07 -22.68
C LEU A 108 -9.50 -20.23 -22.72
N THR A 109 -8.77 -19.14 -22.46
CA THR A 109 -7.34 -19.14 -22.17
C THR A 109 -7.10 -19.43 -20.69
N PHE A 110 -5.86 -19.70 -20.30
CA PHE A 110 -5.50 -19.87 -18.89
C PHE A 110 -5.84 -18.62 -18.07
N GLY A 111 -5.46 -17.42 -18.55
CA GLY A 111 -5.81 -16.15 -17.91
C GLY A 111 -7.32 -15.89 -17.84
N ARG A 112 -8.08 -16.23 -18.90
CA ARG A 112 -9.53 -16.04 -18.90
C ARG A 112 -10.24 -16.89 -17.84
N ILE A 113 -9.71 -18.07 -17.51
CA ILE A 113 -10.27 -18.88 -16.41
C ILE A 113 -10.04 -18.20 -15.06
N ILE A 114 -8.85 -17.63 -14.82
CA ILE A 114 -8.53 -16.89 -13.59
C ILE A 114 -9.53 -15.73 -13.42
N ALA A 115 -9.80 -14.98 -14.49
CA ALA A 115 -10.76 -13.87 -14.49
C ALA A 115 -12.24 -14.26 -14.29
N LEU A 116 -12.58 -15.54 -14.45
CA LEU A 116 -13.97 -16.03 -14.35
C LEU A 116 -14.25 -16.76 -13.04
N ALA A 117 -13.23 -17.40 -12.48
CA ALA A 117 -13.31 -18.13 -11.22
C ALA A 117 -13.65 -17.20 -10.07
N GLY A 118 -14.38 -17.68 -9.06
CA GLY A 118 -14.68 -16.92 -7.84
C GLY A 118 -15.76 -15.85 -8.01
N ASP A 119 -15.60 -14.95 -8.97
CA ASP A 119 -16.47 -13.78 -9.20
C ASP A 119 -17.75 -14.10 -9.98
N PHE A 120 -17.62 -14.95 -11.00
CA PHE A 120 -18.71 -15.24 -11.93
C PHE A 120 -19.12 -16.71 -11.90
N TYR A 121 -18.21 -17.59 -11.48
CA TYR A 121 -18.44 -19.01 -11.35
C TYR A 121 -18.05 -19.51 -9.96
N SER A 122 -19.00 -20.20 -9.33
CA SER A 122 -18.84 -20.77 -7.99
C SER A 122 -19.49 -22.15 -7.90
N THR A 123 -19.40 -22.77 -6.73
CA THR A 123 -19.89 -24.12 -6.43
C THR A 123 -21.41 -24.24 -6.65
N HIS A 124 -21.84 -25.42 -7.09
CA HIS A 124 -23.24 -25.88 -7.07
C HIS A 124 -23.41 -27.08 -6.12
N ALA A 125 -22.50 -27.24 -5.14
CA ALA A 125 -22.58 -28.35 -4.19
C ALA A 125 -23.80 -28.27 -3.26
N ASP A 126 -24.35 -27.06 -3.07
CA ASP A 126 -25.56 -26.77 -2.33
C ASP A 126 -26.24 -25.51 -2.89
N ASP A 127 -27.49 -25.28 -2.45
CA ASP A 127 -28.32 -24.15 -2.91
C ASP A 127 -27.83 -22.78 -2.42
N ASN A 128 -27.01 -22.74 -1.37
CA ASN A 128 -26.46 -21.50 -0.80
C ASN A 128 -25.18 -21.05 -1.50
N ARG A 129 -24.60 -21.88 -2.39
CA ARG A 129 -23.31 -21.63 -3.04
C ARG A 129 -22.17 -21.53 -2.04
N THR A 130 -22.19 -22.37 -0.98
CA THR A 130 -21.23 -22.28 0.13
C THR A 130 -19.78 -22.11 -0.34
N PRO A 131 -19.07 -21.05 0.09
CA PRO A 131 -17.67 -20.77 -0.29
C PRO A 131 -16.78 -22.00 -0.08
N VAL A 132 -15.70 -22.19 -0.83
CA VAL A 132 -14.72 -23.30 -0.79
C VAL A 132 -14.04 -23.46 0.58
N CYS A 133 -13.87 -22.40 1.36
CA CYS A 133 -13.43 -22.52 2.76
C CYS A 133 -14.50 -23.08 3.70
N GLY A 134 -15.77 -23.03 3.31
CA GLY A 134 -16.92 -23.56 4.07
C GLY A 134 -17.55 -22.53 5.01
N ALA A 135 -17.15 -21.27 4.93
CA ALA A 135 -17.73 -20.21 5.73
C ALA A 135 -19.25 -20.07 5.57
N PHE A 136 -19.86 -19.46 6.58
CA PHE A 136 -21.26 -19.03 6.65
C PHE A 136 -22.31 -20.14 6.68
N PHE A 137 -22.17 -21.18 5.86
CA PHE A 137 -23.26 -22.15 5.63
C PHE A 137 -22.89 -23.62 5.88
N ALA A 138 -21.60 -23.98 6.03
CA ALA A 138 -21.23 -25.37 6.25
C ALA A 138 -21.48 -25.83 7.70
N GLU A 139 -22.05 -27.02 7.87
CA GLU A 139 -22.24 -27.65 9.19
C GLU A 139 -20.92 -28.11 9.84
N SER A 140 -19.83 -28.22 9.08
CA SER A 140 -18.51 -28.66 9.55
C SER A 140 -17.36 -28.00 8.78
N PRO A 141 -17.09 -26.70 8.99
CA PRO A 141 -16.04 -25.95 8.27
C PRO A 141 -14.62 -26.29 8.72
N LYS A 142 -14.43 -27.31 9.56
CA LYS A 142 -13.12 -27.66 10.14
C LYS A 142 -12.24 -28.40 9.13
N LEU A 143 -11.39 -27.65 8.44
CA LEU A 143 -10.50 -28.14 7.38
C LEU A 143 -9.36 -29.04 7.86
N ASP A 144 -9.08 -29.02 9.16
CA ASP A 144 -8.13 -29.93 9.82
C ASP A 144 -8.65 -31.38 9.95
N THR A 145 -9.93 -31.61 9.63
CA THR A 145 -10.54 -32.94 9.56
C THR A 145 -10.59 -33.46 8.13
N PRO A 146 -10.41 -34.78 7.90
CA PRO A 146 -10.59 -35.38 6.57
C PRO A 146 -11.97 -35.09 5.96
N GLU A 147 -13.03 -35.08 6.77
CA GLU A 147 -14.40 -34.79 6.32
C GLU A 147 -14.54 -33.34 5.83
N GLY A 148 -14.05 -32.37 6.60
CA GLY A 148 -14.07 -30.96 6.22
C GLY A 148 -13.23 -30.67 4.97
N TRP A 149 -12.04 -31.25 4.88
CA TRP A 149 -11.18 -31.15 3.69
C TRP A 149 -11.86 -31.73 2.44
N ASN A 150 -12.43 -32.94 2.54
CA ASN A 150 -13.13 -33.57 1.42
C ASN A 150 -14.37 -32.76 0.99
N ALA A 151 -15.08 -32.13 1.92
CA ALA A 151 -16.18 -31.23 1.60
C ALA A 151 -15.70 -29.97 0.86
N ALA A 152 -14.55 -29.41 1.23
CA ALA A 152 -13.94 -28.28 0.51
C ALA A 152 -13.53 -28.68 -0.92
N VAL A 153 -12.86 -29.83 -1.09
CA VAL A 153 -12.53 -30.39 -2.41
C VAL A 153 -13.79 -30.60 -3.26
N SER A 154 -14.87 -31.10 -2.66
CA SER A 154 -16.16 -31.28 -3.37
C SER A 154 -16.74 -29.96 -3.85
N ARG A 155 -16.70 -28.90 -3.02
CA ARG A 155 -17.15 -27.55 -3.39
C ARG A 155 -16.28 -26.95 -4.49
N PHE A 156 -14.95 -27.08 -4.38
CA PHE A 156 -14.02 -26.61 -5.42
C PHE A 156 -14.25 -27.31 -6.77
N ARG A 157 -14.33 -28.65 -6.81
CA ARG A 157 -14.64 -29.41 -8.03
C ARG A 157 -15.97 -28.98 -8.64
N SER A 158 -16.98 -28.74 -7.81
CA SER A 158 -18.29 -28.25 -8.24
C SER A 158 -18.19 -26.87 -8.90
N ALA A 159 -17.35 -25.98 -8.37
CA ALA A 159 -17.10 -24.66 -8.94
C ALA A 159 -16.40 -24.75 -10.31
N VAL A 160 -15.33 -25.54 -10.44
CA VAL A 160 -14.66 -25.76 -11.73
C VAL A 160 -15.65 -26.35 -12.75
N GLN A 161 -16.48 -27.30 -12.32
CA GLN A 161 -17.46 -27.95 -13.18
C GLN A 161 -18.57 -27.00 -13.64
N SER A 162 -18.92 -25.98 -12.85
CA SER A 162 -19.92 -24.98 -13.21
C SER A 162 -19.46 -24.11 -14.38
N LEU A 163 -18.17 -23.73 -14.40
CA LEU A 163 -17.54 -23.04 -15.53
C LEU A 163 -17.43 -23.95 -16.76
N LYS A 164 -16.91 -25.18 -16.61
CA LYS A 164 -16.74 -26.13 -17.74
C LYS A 164 -18.05 -26.42 -18.48
N ASN A 165 -19.18 -26.37 -17.77
CA ASN A 165 -20.50 -26.61 -18.32
C ASN A 165 -21.28 -25.34 -18.68
N ASP A 166 -20.78 -24.17 -18.30
CA ASP A 166 -21.54 -22.91 -18.30
C ASP A 166 -22.92 -23.11 -17.63
N THR A 167 -22.93 -23.68 -16.42
CA THR A 167 -24.16 -24.08 -15.72
C THR A 167 -25.11 -22.90 -15.52
N ASP A 168 -24.54 -21.74 -15.18
CA ASP A 168 -25.25 -20.50 -14.91
C ASP A 168 -25.57 -19.69 -16.18
N ARG A 169 -25.02 -20.07 -17.35
CA ARG A 169 -25.32 -19.55 -18.69
C ARG A 169 -24.98 -18.07 -18.91
N ASN A 170 -23.98 -17.57 -18.20
CA ASN A 170 -23.55 -16.18 -18.27
C ASN A 170 -22.26 -16.01 -19.09
N LEU A 171 -21.61 -17.09 -19.53
CA LEU A 171 -20.23 -17.05 -20.04
C LEU A 171 -20.04 -16.05 -21.17
N ILE A 172 -20.95 -16.03 -22.15
CA ILE A 172 -20.81 -15.16 -23.32
C ILE A 172 -20.92 -13.69 -22.90
N THR A 173 -21.98 -13.33 -22.16
CA THR A 173 -22.20 -11.94 -21.74
C THR A 173 -21.10 -11.45 -20.81
N VAL A 174 -20.67 -12.26 -19.84
CA VAL A 174 -19.54 -11.93 -18.94
C VAL A 174 -18.25 -11.79 -19.74
N SER A 175 -17.99 -12.68 -20.70
CA SER A 175 -16.79 -12.58 -21.56
C SER A 175 -16.77 -11.31 -22.41
N ASP A 176 -17.94 -10.87 -22.90
CA ASP A 176 -18.09 -9.63 -23.66
C ASP A 176 -17.78 -8.41 -22.77
N LEU A 177 -18.20 -8.42 -21.50
CA LEU A 177 -17.89 -7.36 -20.53
C LEU A 177 -16.39 -7.33 -20.15
N ILE A 178 -15.76 -8.48 -19.93
CA ILE A 178 -14.30 -8.53 -19.67
C ILE A 178 -13.52 -8.00 -20.89
N GLU A 179 -13.97 -8.31 -22.11
CA GLU A 179 -13.35 -7.78 -23.33
C GLU A 179 -13.57 -6.26 -23.49
N GLN A 180 -14.71 -5.75 -23.04
CA GLN A 180 -14.99 -4.32 -22.98
C GLN A 180 -14.07 -3.61 -21.97
N GLU A 181 -13.88 -4.19 -20.79
CA GLU A 181 -12.94 -3.72 -19.77
C GLU A 181 -11.50 -3.66 -20.33
N LYS A 182 -11.02 -4.77 -20.92
CA LYS A 182 -9.69 -4.83 -21.55
C LYS A 182 -9.46 -3.74 -22.59
N LYS A 183 -10.45 -3.47 -23.45
CA LYS A 183 -10.37 -2.39 -24.46
C LYS A 183 -10.28 -1.01 -23.81
N GLY A 184 -11.02 -0.79 -22.72
CA GLY A 184 -10.92 0.43 -21.92
C GLY A 184 -9.51 0.66 -21.41
N ASN A 185 -8.84 -0.38 -20.92
CA ASN A 185 -7.45 -0.31 -20.45
C ASN A 185 -6.49 0.09 -21.57
N GLU A 186 -6.59 -0.61 -22.71
CA GLU A 186 -5.71 -0.32 -23.85
C GLU A 186 -5.94 1.10 -24.40
N GLU A 187 -7.17 1.63 -24.31
CA GLU A 187 -7.47 3.01 -24.67
C GLU A 187 -6.84 4.00 -23.70
N ALA A 188 -7.01 3.79 -22.40
CA ALA A 188 -6.38 4.60 -21.35
C ALA A 188 -4.85 4.62 -21.48
N GLU A 189 -4.21 3.46 -21.66
CA GLU A 189 -2.77 3.36 -21.89
C GLU A 189 -2.34 4.17 -23.13
N ARG A 190 -3.06 4.02 -24.25
CA ARG A 190 -2.76 4.78 -25.49
C ARG A 190 -2.92 6.28 -25.31
N GLU A 191 -3.90 6.74 -24.53
CA GLU A 191 -4.11 8.16 -24.24
C GLU A 191 -2.98 8.74 -23.40
N ILE A 192 -2.56 8.03 -22.36
CA ILE A 192 -1.43 8.39 -21.50
C ILE A 192 -0.15 8.48 -22.34
N GLU A 193 0.10 7.51 -23.22
CA GLU A 193 1.28 7.51 -24.11
C GLU A 193 1.27 8.64 -25.13
N LYS A 194 0.13 8.90 -25.79
CA LYS A 194 0.03 9.90 -26.88
C LYS A 194 -0.01 11.34 -26.38
N GLY A 195 -0.35 11.57 -25.10
CA GLY A 195 -0.20 12.86 -24.45
C GLY A 195 -1.07 13.98 -25.04
N GLU A 196 -2.26 13.67 -25.55
CA GLU A 196 -3.17 14.67 -26.11
C GLU A 196 -3.83 15.56 -25.02
N ASN A 197 -3.83 15.12 -23.75
CA ASN A 197 -4.35 15.87 -22.58
C ASN A 197 -3.38 15.84 -21.37
N LYS A 198 -2.12 16.25 -21.55
CA LYS A 198 -1.04 16.22 -20.53
C LYS A 198 -1.31 16.94 -19.18
N GLY A 199 -2.44 17.62 -19.02
CA GLY A 199 -2.75 18.41 -17.82
C GLY A 199 -3.30 17.61 -16.64
N ASP A 200 -4.15 16.62 -16.90
CA ASP A 200 -5.06 16.08 -15.86
C ASP A 200 -4.99 14.55 -15.70
N LEU A 201 -4.67 13.78 -16.75
CA LEU A 201 -4.58 12.31 -16.68
C LEU A 201 -3.13 11.83 -16.54
N HIS A 202 -2.83 11.13 -15.45
CA HIS A 202 -1.50 10.57 -15.18
C HIS A 202 -1.51 9.09 -14.82
N THR A 203 -2.69 8.52 -14.63
CA THR A 203 -2.91 7.15 -14.18
C THR A 203 -4.00 6.54 -15.06
N ILE A 204 -3.94 5.23 -15.22
CA ILE A 204 -4.98 4.47 -15.92
C ILE A 204 -6.31 4.62 -15.16
N ALA A 205 -6.26 4.59 -13.82
CA ALA A 205 -7.41 4.86 -12.96
C ALA A 205 -8.05 6.25 -13.19
N ASN A 206 -7.26 7.31 -13.40
CA ASN A 206 -7.76 8.66 -13.67
C ASN A 206 -8.37 8.76 -15.06
N ALA A 207 -7.70 8.18 -16.07
CA ALA A 207 -8.23 8.10 -17.43
C ALA A 207 -9.61 7.44 -17.44
N TYR A 208 -9.83 6.46 -16.56
CA TYR A 208 -11.16 5.89 -16.37
C TYR A 208 -12.13 6.90 -15.81
N HIS A 209 -11.85 7.48 -14.64
CA HIS A 209 -12.79 8.35 -13.94
C HIS A 209 -13.28 9.50 -14.81
N ASP A 210 -12.38 10.16 -15.53
CA ASP A 210 -12.67 11.42 -16.22
C ASP A 210 -13.29 11.24 -17.62
N HIS A 211 -13.01 10.14 -18.33
CA HIS A 211 -13.36 10.03 -19.76
C HIS A 211 -14.48 9.04 -20.09
N GLY A 212 -15.00 8.30 -19.12
CA GLY A 212 -16.11 7.37 -19.38
C GLY A 212 -15.78 6.37 -20.49
N CYS A 213 -14.56 5.83 -20.46
CA CYS A 213 -13.93 4.86 -21.38
C CYS A 213 -14.71 3.56 -21.68
N GLY A 214 -16.00 3.51 -21.33
CA GLY A 214 -16.87 2.39 -21.61
C GLY A 214 -16.61 1.16 -20.75
N ILE A 215 -15.89 1.24 -19.64
CA ILE A 215 -15.72 0.11 -18.71
C ILE A 215 -17.08 -0.31 -18.12
N PRO A 216 -17.34 -1.62 -17.96
CA PRO A 216 -18.58 -2.10 -17.33
C PRO A 216 -18.76 -1.56 -15.90
N THR A 217 -19.97 -1.13 -15.57
CA THR A 217 -20.36 -0.74 -14.21
C THR A 217 -20.78 -1.95 -13.39
N ASN A 218 -20.85 -1.83 -12.05
CA ASN A 218 -21.47 -2.84 -11.19
C ASN A 218 -22.85 -3.25 -11.68
N LYS A 219 -23.65 -2.28 -12.15
CA LYS A 219 -24.95 -2.55 -12.76
C LYS A 219 -24.84 -3.46 -13.99
N ALA A 220 -23.89 -3.23 -14.89
CA ALA A 220 -23.69 -4.06 -16.08
C ALA A 220 -23.34 -5.52 -15.70
N TRP A 221 -22.48 -5.73 -14.70
CA TRP A 221 -22.13 -7.07 -14.19
C TRP A 221 -23.32 -7.77 -13.52
N ILE A 222 -24.08 -7.03 -12.70
CA ILE A 222 -25.32 -7.53 -12.08
C ILE A 222 -26.30 -7.97 -13.16
N GLU A 223 -26.54 -7.12 -14.17
CA GLU A 223 -27.46 -7.37 -15.30
C GLU A 223 -27.01 -8.55 -16.16
N ALA A 224 -25.71 -8.69 -16.42
CA ALA A 224 -25.15 -9.79 -17.21
C ALA A 224 -25.30 -11.16 -16.54
N THR A 225 -25.52 -11.19 -15.23
CA THR A 225 -25.65 -12.41 -14.44
C THR A 225 -27.07 -12.60 -13.89
N ILE A 226 -28.08 -11.96 -14.50
CA ILE A 226 -29.49 -12.21 -14.19
C ILE A 226 -29.97 -13.48 -14.88
N GLY A 227 -30.60 -14.42 -14.14
CA GLY A 227 -31.07 -15.67 -14.74
C GLY A 227 -31.91 -16.57 -13.83
N LEU A 228 -32.68 -17.47 -14.44
CA LEU A 228 -33.56 -18.44 -13.74
C LEU A 228 -32.80 -19.49 -12.92
N ASN A 229 -31.54 -19.78 -13.28
CA ASN A 229 -30.66 -20.72 -12.57
C ASN A 229 -29.79 -20.05 -11.51
N ASN A 230 -29.78 -18.72 -11.48
CA ASN A 230 -28.95 -17.97 -10.58
C ASN A 230 -29.67 -17.88 -9.23
N PRO A 231 -28.93 -17.82 -8.11
CA PRO A 231 -29.51 -17.55 -6.81
C PRO A 231 -30.17 -16.17 -6.86
N LYS A 232 -31.46 -16.20 -7.22
CA LYS A 232 -32.48 -15.15 -7.10
C LYS A 232 -31.96 -13.80 -7.53
N SER A 233 -32.19 -13.55 -8.82
CA SER A 233 -31.98 -12.33 -9.60
C SER A 233 -30.60 -12.04 -10.15
N SER A 234 -29.48 -12.24 -9.44
CA SER A 234 -28.14 -12.01 -10.01
C SER A 234 -27.11 -12.88 -9.30
N LEU A 235 -26.31 -13.64 -10.07
CA LEU A 235 -25.25 -14.46 -9.49
C LEU A 235 -24.11 -13.59 -8.96
N TYR A 236 -23.71 -12.55 -9.69
CA TYR A 236 -22.60 -11.68 -9.30
C TYR A 236 -22.86 -11.02 -7.93
N ALA A 237 -24.03 -10.39 -7.76
CA ALA A 237 -24.39 -9.76 -6.48
C ALA A 237 -24.43 -10.77 -5.30
N TRP A 238 -24.85 -12.01 -5.57
CA TRP A 238 -24.86 -13.06 -4.56
C TRP A 238 -23.45 -13.49 -4.18
N LEU A 239 -22.57 -13.68 -5.16
CA LEU A 239 -21.19 -14.08 -4.91
C LEU A 239 -20.45 -12.99 -4.15
N SER A 240 -20.59 -11.71 -4.52
CA SER A 240 -20.00 -10.60 -3.77
C SER A 240 -20.40 -10.57 -2.29
N TYR A 241 -21.56 -11.13 -1.91
CA TYR A 241 -21.98 -11.22 -0.51
C TYR A 241 -21.29 -12.35 0.28
N ILE A 242 -21.01 -13.48 -0.37
CA ILE A 242 -20.46 -14.68 0.28
C ILE A 242 -18.99 -14.93 -0.06
N ASN A 243 -18.34 -14.03 -0.79
CA ASN A 243 -16.98 -14.12 -1.35
C ASN A 243 -15.83 -14.12 -0.33
N VAL A 244 -16.00 -14.70 0.85
CA VAL A 244 -14.91 -14.74 1.83
C VAL A 244 -13.67 -15.52 1.34
N ASP A 245 -13.82 -16.41 0.36
CA ASP A 245 -12.70 -17.08 -0.32
C ASP A 245 -11.75 -16.10 -1.05
N HIS A 246 -12.05 -14.81 -1.12
CA HIS A 246 -11.18 -13.78 -1.69
C HIS A 246 -10.23 -13.17 -0.66
N PHE A 247 -10.52 -13.35 0.65
CA PHE A 247 -9.89 -12.55 1.70
C PHE A 247 -9.01 -13.37 2.63
N GLY A 248 -7.81 -12.87 2.91
CA GLY A 248 -6.89 -13.39 3.94
C GLY A 248 -6.71 -14.91 3.93
N ASP A 249 -6.80 -15.52 5.12
CA ASP A 249 -6.58 -16.97 5.30
C ASP A 249 -7.62 -17.85 4.55
N ASP A 250 -8.78 -17.29 4.22
CA ASP A 250 -9.83 -17.99 3.49
C ASP A 250 -9.50 -18.12 2.00
N ALA A 251 -8.82 -17.12 1.43
CA ALA A 251 -8.23 -17.22 0.09
C ALA A 251 -7.13 -18.27 0.02
N PHE A 252 -6.27 -18.33 1.04
CA PHE A 252 -5.23 -19.37 1.12
C PHE A 252 -5.86 -20.75 1.15
N THR A 253 -6.92 -20.93 1.94
CA THR A 253 -7.67 -22.18 1.99
C THR A 253 -8.22 -22.57 0.62
N ALA A 254 -8.90 -21.65 -0.08
CA ALA A 254 -9.49 -21.92 -1.38
C ALA A 254 -8.42 -22.30 -2.43
N TYR A 255 -7.29 -21.57 -2.42
CA TYR A 255 -6.13 -21.90 -3.24
C TYR A 255 -5.52 -23.27 -2.89
N GLU A 256 -5.24 -23.55 -1.61
CA GLU A 256 -4.62 -24.79 -1.16
C GLU A 256 -5.45 -26.03 -1.56
N VAL A 257 -6.77 -25.95 -1.38
CA VAL A 257 -7.71 -27.00 -1.78
C VAL A 257 -7.68 -27.19 -3.30
N GLY A 258 -7.73 -26.09 -4.06
CA GLY A 258 -7.74 -26.13 -5.51
C GLY A 258 -6.43 -26.63 -6.12
N HIS A 259 -5.30 -26.14 -5.63
CA HIS A 259 -3.96 -26.54 -6.08
C HIS A 259 -3.67 -28.01 -5.72
N SER A 260 -4.11 -28.48 -4.54
CA SER A 260 -4.03 -29.91 -4.18
C SER A 260 -4.78 -30.79 -5.17
N GLU A 261 -5.95 -30.34 -5.62
CA GLU A 261 -6.75 -31.06 -6.61
C GLU A 261 -6.10 -31.03 -8.01
N ALA A 262 -5.54 -29.88 -8.41
CA ALA A 262 -4.81 -29.75 -9.66
C ALA A 262 -3.55 -30.65 -9.69
N ILE A 263 -2.78 -30.70 -8.60
CA ILE A 263 -1.65 -31.63 -8.41
C ILE A 263 -2.10 -33.09 -8.53
N ARG A 264 -3.21 -33.46 -7.90
CA ARG A 264 -3.75 -34.83 -7.98
C ARG A 264 -4.07 -35.20 -9.43
N LEU A 265 -4.76 -34.32 -10.16
CA LEU A 265 -5.10 -34.51 -11.58
C LEU A 265 -3.85 -34.58 -12.46
N ALA A 266 -2.86 -33.72 -12.23
CA ALA A 266 -1.60 -33.71 -12.95
C ALA A 266 -0.83 -35.02 -12.77
N LYS A 267 -0.75 -35.55 -11.54
CA LYS A 267 -0.16 -36.86 -11.28
C LYS A 267 -0.89 -37.97 -12.04
N GLU A 268 -2.22 -38.00 -11.97
CA GLU A 268 -3.04 -38.99 -12.67
C GLU A 268 -2.86 -38.93 -14.18
N ALA A 269 -2.71 -37.72 -14.73
CA ALA A 269 -2.41 -37.50 -16.14
C ALA A 269 -1.03 -38.04 -16.51
N GLY A 270 0.01 -37.74 -15.72
CA GLY A 270 1.38 -38.22 -15.96
C GLY A 270 1.51 -39.75 -15.93
N ALA A 271 0.66 -40.42 -15.14
CA ALA A 271 0.59 -41.88 -15.06
C ALA A 271 -0.12 -42.56 -16.26
N LYS A 272 -0.77 -41.80 -17.14
CA LYS A 272 -1.42 -42.36 -18.35
C LYS A 272 -0.38 -42.88 -19.34
N THR A 273 -0.79 -43.83 -20.17
CA THR A 273 0.08 -44.45 -21.18
C THR A 273 -0.03 -43.82 -22.56
N SER A 274 -1.19 -43.27 -22.92
CA SER A 274 -1.40 -42.62 -24.22
C SER A 274 -1.13 -41.11 -24.12
N ASP A 275 -0.51 -40.54 -25.14
CA ASP A 275 -0.25 -39.10 -25.20
C ASP A 275 -1.54 -38.28 -25.20
N THR A 276 -2.61 -38.79 -25.83
CA THR A 276 -3.94 -38.15 -25.80
C THR A 276 -4.52 -38.10 -24.39
N ASP A 277 -4.46 -39.18 -23.62
CA ASP A 277 -4.97 -39.19 -22.25
C ASP A 277 -4.10 -38.33 -21.31
N LYS A 278 -2.78 -38.32 -21.52
CA LYS A 278 -1.86 -37.40 -20.82
C LYS A 278 -2.21 -35.96 -21.10
N GLN A 279 -2.41 -35.61 -22.38
CA GLN A 279 -2.72 -34.25 -22.80
C GLN A 279 -4.05 -33.78 -22.23
N ASN A 280 -5.11 -34.59 -22.36
CA ASN A 280 -6.42 -34.27 -21.82
C ASN A 280 -6.38 -34.13 -20.28
N GLY A 281 -5.67 -35.03 -19.59
CA GLY A 281 -5.53 -34.98 -18.14
C GLY A 281 -4.71 -33.78 -17.66
N LEU A 282 -3.64 -33.42 -18.37
CA LEU A 282 -2.83 -32.23 -18.04
C LEU A 282 -3.60 -30.94 -18.31
N GLN A 283 -4.39 -30.90 -19.38
CA GLN A 283 -5.28 -29.77 -19.68
C GLN A 283 -6.36 -29.60 -18.60
N ASP A 284 -6.91 -30.70 -18.09
CA ASP A 284 -7.83 -30.66 -16.95
C ASP A 284 -7.15 -30.19 -15.66
N ALA A 285 -5.91 -30.61 -15.41
CA ALA A 285 -5.12 -30.10 -14.29
C ALA A 285 -4.87 -28.59 -14.41
N TYR A 286 -4.49 -28.09 -15.59
CA TYR A 286 -4.33 -26.65 -15.83
C TYR A 286 -5.64 -25.85 -15.71
N MET A 287 -6.79 -26.45 -16.04
CA MET A 287 -8.10 -25.83 -15.80
C MET A 287 -8.35 -25.62 -14.30
N HIS A 288 -8.07 -26.63 -13.46
CA HIS A 288 -8.24 -26.54 -12.01
C HIS A 288 -7.24 -25.57 -11.40
N GLU A 289 -6.00 -25.58 -11.89
CA GLU A 289 -4.95 -24.65 -11.50
C GLU A 289 -5.35 -23.20 -11.79
N ALA A 290 -5.73 -22.89 -13.04
CA ALA A 290 -6.18 -21.55 -13.39
C ALA A 290 -7.38 -21.10 -12.54
N PHE A 291 -8.28 -22.01 -12.18
CA PHE A 291 -9.42 -21.66 -11.33
C PHE A 291 -8.98 -21.29 -9.91
N CYS A 292 -8.06 -22.03 -9.29
CA CYS A 292 -7.62 -21.71 -7.93
C CYS A 292 -6.63 -20.53 -7.88
N LEU A 293 -5.95 -20.24 -8.98
CA LEU A 293 -5.06 -19.08 -9.08
C LEU A 293 -5.78 -17.74 -8.93
N HIS A 294 -7.10 -17.66 -9.14
CA HIS A 294 -7.90 -16.48 -8.81
C HIS A 294 -7.71 -16.08 -7.34
N TYR A 295 -8.00 -17.00 -6.42
CA TYR A 295 -7.81 -16.80 -4.97
C TYR A 295 -6.34 -16.56 -4.60
N LEU A 296 -5.40 -17.15 -5.34
CA LEU A 296 -3.97 -16.87 -5.14
C LEU A 296 -3.62 -15.43 -5.53
N THR A 297 -4.22 -14.90 -6.60
CA THR A 297 -3.96 -13.54 -7.06
C THR A 297 -4.63 -12.49 -6.19
N ASP A 298 -5.81 -12.77 -5.63
CA ASP A 298 -6.45 -11.91 -4.63
C ASP A 298 -5.54 -11.69 -3.42
N ALA A 299 -4.80 -12.72 -3.02
CA ALA A 299 -3.82 -12.60 -1.94
C ALA A 299 -2.67 -11.62 -2.21
N PHE A 300 -2.50 -11.14 -3.46
CA PHE A 300 -1.54 -10.08 -3.83
C PHE A 300 -2.18 -8.71 -3.98
N SER A 301 -3.42 -8.55 -3.52
CA SER A 301 -4.10 -7.27 -3.48
C SER A 301 -4.28 -6.83 -2.02
N SER A 302 -3.83 -5.63 -1.70
CA SER A 302 -3.81 -5.13 -0.32
C SER A 302 -5.20 -5.06 0.31
N GLY A 303 -6.24 -4.79 -0.48
CA GLY A 303 -7.63 -4.83 -0.02
C GLY A 303 -8.08 -6.19 0.49
N HIS A 304 -7.63 -7.26 -0.17
CA HIS A 304 -7.95 -8.65 0.18
C HIS A 304 -7.10 -9.18 1.35
N ILE A 305 -5.95 -8.57 1.64
CA ILE A 305 -5.05 -8.97 2.74
C ILE A 305 -5.61 -8.60 4.12
N ARG A 306 -6.12 -7.37 4.30
CA ARG A 306 -6.54 -6.87 5.64
C ARG A 306 -8.04 -6.76 5.85
N ALA A 307 -8.86 -6.69 4.80
CA ALA A 307 -10.29 -6.47 4.99
C ALA A 307 -10.91 -7.63 5.82
N PRO A 308 -11.57 -7.36 6.97
CA PRO A 308 -12.07 -8.39 7.87
C PRO A 308 -13.40 -8.99 7.38
N ARG A 309 -13.42 -9.53 6.15
CA ARG A 309 -14.63 -9.98 5.44
C ARG A 309 -15.49 -10.93 6.28
N ARG A 310 -14.87 -11.98 6.80
CA ARG A 310 -15.54 -13.00 7.62
C ARG A 310 -16.20 -12.41 8.87
N GLN A 311 -15.56 -11.42 9.51
CA GLN A 311 -16.04 -10.83 10.76
C GLN A 311 -17.14 -9.79 10.51
N ILE A 312 -17.05 -9.07 9.40
CA ILE A 312 -18.04 -8.07 8.97
C ILE A 312 -19.34 -8.72 8.48
N HIS A 313 -19.29 -9.97 7.99
CA HIS A 313 -20.41 -10.61 7.31
C HIS A 313 -21.74 -10.52 8.06
N ASN A 314 -22.79 -10.14 7.34
CA ASN A 314 -24.15 -10.14 7.86
C ASN A 314 -24.76 -11.54 7.76
N ASP A 315 -25.24 -12.13 8.85
CA ASP A 315 -25.95 -13.41 8.79
C ASP A 315 -27.45 -13.23 8.43
N ASP A 316 -27.96 -11.99 8.41
CA ASP A 316 -29.34 -11.66 8.00
C ASP A 316 -29.42 -11.30 6.51
N TYR A 317 -29.80 -12.29 5.72
CA TYR A 317 -30.03 -12.17 4.29
C TYR A 317 -31.04 -11.07 3.92
N SER A 318 -32.07 -10.81 4.74
CA SER A 318 -33.10 -9.82 4.42
C SER A 318 -32.54 -8.40 4.55
N GLU A 319 -31.77 -8.13 5.61
CA GLU A 319 -31.05 -6.86 5.77
C GLU A 319 -30.09 -6.64 4.58
N GLN A 320 -29.35 -7.68 4.17
CA GLN A 320 -28.44 -7.59 3.03
C GLN A 320 -29.16 -7.33 1.71
N SER A 321 -30.24 -8.07 1.45
CA SER A 321 -31.02 -7.96 0.22
C SER A 321 -31.58 -6.55 0.03
N ILE A 322 -32.01 -5.93 1.12
CA ILE A 322 -32.46 -4.54 1.13
C ILE A 322 -31.27 -3.64 0.77
N ALA A 323 -30.13 -3.76 1.45
CA ALA A 323 -28.94 -2.94 1.16
C ALA A 323 -28.43 -3.07 -0.28
N ALA A 324 -28.40 -4.30 -0.83
CA ALA A 324 -28.01 -4.56 -2.21
C ALA A 324 -28.98 -3.96 -3.24
N SER A 325 -30.29 -3.98 -2.95
CA SER A 325 -31.28 -3.34 -3.83
C SER A 325 -31.11 -1.83 -3.91
N TYR A 326 -30.68 -1.19 -2.81
CA TYR A 326 -30.35 0.24 -2.81
C TYR A 326 -29.16 0.54 -3.73
N ALA A 327 -28.12 -0.30 -3.78
CA ALA A 327 -26.97 -0.11 -4.68
C ALA A 327 -27.34 -0.18 -6.19
N ILE A 328 -28.44 -0.86 -6.55
CA ILE A 328 -28.92 -0.93 -7.94
C ILE A 328 -29.74 0.31 -8.33
N THR A 329 -30.46 0.90 -7.37
CA THR A 329 -31.49 1.91 -7.64
C THR A 329 -31.12 3.31 -7.13
N SER A 330 -30.05 3.41 -6.34
CA SER A 330 -29.62 4.60 -5.61
C SER A 330 -28.19 4.41 -5.07
N LYS A 331 -27.72 5.29 -4.18
CA LYS A 331 -26.44 5.09 -3.48
C LYS A 331 -26.49 3.93 -2.51
N GLU A 332 -25.36 3.24 -2.32
CA GLU A 332 -25.28 2.11 -1.41
C GLU A 332 -25.53 2.49 0.06
N VAL A 333 -26.04 1.52 0.81
CA VAL A 333 -26.25 1.61 2.25
C VAL A 333 -25.02 0.98 2.94
N PRO A 334 -24.22 1.76 3.70
CA PRO A 334 -22.91 1.33 4.19
C PRO A 334 -23.01 0.41 5.42
N ILE A 335 -23.61 -0.75 5.28
CA ILE A 335 -23.73 -1.73 6.36
C ILE A 335 -22.98 -3.02 6.03
N TRP A 336 -22.49 -3.68 7.07
CA TRP A 336 -21.96 -5.04 6.98
C TRP A 336 -21.01 -5.22 5.80
N ASP A 337 -21.27 -6.20 4.94
CA ASP A 337 -20.48 -6.58 3.78
C ASP A 337 -20.08 -5.40 2.87
N PHE A 338 -20.90 -4.36 2.73
CA PHE A 338 -20.52 -3.15 1.98
C PHE A 338 -19.40 -2.33 2.67
N GLN A 339 -19.29 -2.40 3.99
CA GLN A 339 -18.21 -1.72 4.71
C GLN A 339 -16.85 -2.39 4.50
N ALA A 340 -16.84 -3.71 4.32
CA ALA A 340 -15.61 -4.42 3.97
C ALA A 340 -15.03 -3.85 2.67
N ASN A 341 -15.88 -3.54 1.68
CA ASN A 341 -15.47 -2.95 0.41
C ASN A 341 -14.80 -1.58 0.59
N TYR A 342 -15.19 -0.77 1.58
CA TYR A 342 -14.52 0.53 1.80
C TYR A 342 -13.10 0.40 2.32
N MET A 343 -12.83 -0.59 3.17
CA MET A 343 -11.45 -0.87 3.61
C MET A 343 -10.66 -1.60 2.53
N HIS A 344 -11.31 -2.51 1.81
CA HIS A 344 -10.76 -3.15 0.62
C HIS A 344 -10.23 -2.09 -0.36
N ASP A 345 -11.11 -1.22 -0.85
CA ASP A 345 -10.75 -0.18 -1.81
C ASP A 345 -9.71 0.78 -1.22
N ASN A 346 -9.83 1.12 0.08
CA ASN A 346 -8.86 2.00 0.71
C ASN A 346 -7.46 1.40 0.73
N ASP A 347 -7.33 0.15 1.12
CA ASP A 347 -6.05 -0.54 1.22
C ASP A 347 -5.49 -0.86 -0.17
N SER A 348 -6.34 -1.20 -1.14
CA SER A 348 -5.97 -1.40 -2.55
C SER A 348 -5.30 -0.15 -3.13
N ASP A 349 -5.87 1.02 -2.88
CA ASP A 349 -5.34 2.29 -3.36
C ASP A 349 -4.06 2.73 -2.63
N THR A 350 -4.10 2.74 -1.31
CA THR A 350 -2.97 3.24 -0.50
C THR A 350 -1.78 2.29 -0.46
N GLY A 351 -2.03 1.02 -0.75
CA GLY A 351 -1.05 -0.06 -0.69
C GLY A 351 -0.67 -0.44 0.74
N LEU A 352 -0.15 -1.66 0.88
CA LEU A 352 0.43 -2.17 2.11
C LEU A 352 1.88 -2.57 1.87
N LEU A 353 2.75 -2.13 2.76
CA LEU A 353 4.04 -2.80 2.88
C LEU A 353 3.82 -4.23 3.38
N VAL A 354 4.35 -5.15 2.58
CA VAL A 354 4.22 -6.59 2.80
C VAL A 354 5.59 -7.28 2.83
N GLN A 355 5.60 -8.47 3.40
CA GLN A 355 6.71 -9.40 3.37
C GLN A 355 6.21 -10.82 3.09
N ASN A 356 6.97 -11.62 2.35
CA ASN A 356 6.68 -13.05 2.15
C ASN A 356 7.60 -13.95 2.99
N GLN A 357 7.37 -15.27 2.95
CA GLN A 357 8.15 -16.25 3.73
C GLN A 357 9.62 -16.34 3.30
N LEU A 358 9.95 -15.88 2.08
CA LEU A 358 11.32 -15.75 1.58
C LEU A 358 12.04 -14.50 2.15
N GLY A 359 11.33 -13.68 2.92
CA GLY A 359 11.84 -12.45 3.53
C GLY A 359 11.87 -11.26 2.59
N GLN A 360 11.34 -11.39 1.36
CA GLN A 360 11.26 -10.32 0.37
C GLN A 360 10.21 -9.29 0.81
N GLN A 361 10.47 -8.01 0.58
CA GLN A 361 9.63 -6.90 1.01
C GLN A 361 9.35 -5.96 -0.18
N TRP A 362 8.13 -5.43 -0.26
CA TRP A 362 7.72 -4.46 -1.27
C TRP A 362 6.41 -3.77 -0.85
N LEU A 363 6.05 -2.69 -1.54
CA LEU A 363 4.73 -2.08 -1.43
C LEU A 363 3.77 -2.81 -2.37
N CYS A 364 2.77 -3.47 -1.79
CA CYS A 364 1.72 -4.21 -2.48
C CYS A 364 0.50 -3.30 -2.60
N TYR A 365 0.16 -2.91 -3.82
CA TYR A 365 -1.12 -2.28 -4.08
C TYR A 365 -2.16 -3.37 -4.36
N GLY A 366 -3.41 -2.98 -4.56
CA GLY A 366 -4.49 -3.91 -4.81
C GLY A 366 -5.25 -3.63 -6.09
N ASP A 367 -6.50 -4.04 -6.07
CA ASP A 367 -7.42 -3.98 -7.19
C ASP A 367 -7.41 -2.58 -7.81
N LYS A 368 -7.48 -2.54 -9.14
CA LYS A 368 -7.44 -1.32 -9.96
C LYS A 368 -6.06 -0.68 -10.13
N GLN A 369 -5.03 -1.25 -9.51
CA GLN A 369 -3.65 -0.73 -9.58
C GLN A 369 -2.74 -1.58 -10.45
N PHE A 370 -3.17 -2.75 -10.95
CA PHE A 370 -2.30 -3.74 -11.60
C PHE A 370 -1.58 -3.20 -12.85
N LYS A 371 -2.25 -2.31 -13.59
CA LYS A 371 -1.70 -1.69 -14.79
C LYS A 371 -0.86 -0.45 -14.51
N GLU A 372 -0.83 0.03 -13.29
CA GLU A 372 -0.09 1.24 -12.93
C GLU A 372 1.42 0.98 -12.84
N SER A 373 2.21 2.05 -13.02
CA SER A 373 3.67 1.94 -12.96
C SER A 373 4.20 1.66 -11.54
N TRP A 374 3.49 2.07 -10.49
CA TRP A 374 3.88 1.79 -9.10
C TRP A 374 3.67 0.34 -8.67
N ASP A 375 2.72 -0.38 -9.28
CA ASP A 375 2.41 -1.77 -8.92
C ASP A 375 3.26 -2.81 -9.68
N ILE A 376 4.13 -2.39 -10.61
CA ILE A 376 4.90 -3.31 -11.45
C ILE A 376 5.80 -4.28 -10.64
N VAL A 377 6.29 -3.86 -9.46
CA VAL A 377 7.02 -4.76 -8.56
C VAL A 377 6.11 -5.86 -8.01
N ASN A 378 4.89 -5.51 -7.58
CA ASN A 378 3.91 -6.47 -7.09
C ASN A 378 3.51 -7.44 -8.21
N ARG A 379 3.24 -6.93 -9.42
CA ARG A 379 2.95 -7.74 -10.59
C ARG A 379 4.05 -8.74 -10.94
N ALA A 380 5.31 -8.32 -10.90
CA ALA A 380 6.44 -9.23 -11.12
C ALA A 380 6.53 -10.32 -10.03
N ARG A 381 6.09 -10.03 -8.79
CA ARG A 381 5.98 -11.01 -7.70
C ARG A 381 4.81 -11.97 -7.93
N ILE A 382 3.65 -11.49 -8.38
CA ILE A 382 2.50 -12.32 -8.78
C ILE A 382 2.92 -13.32 -9.86
N MET A 383 3.55 -12.85 -10.94
CA MET A 383 4.04 -13.71 -12.03
C MET A 383 4.96 -14.82 -11.50
N ASN A 384 5.90 -14.49 -10.61
CA ASN A 384 6.81 -15.48 -10.02
C ASN A 384 6.09 -16.49 -9.12
N CYS A 385 5.08 -16.05 -8.36
CA CYS A 385 4.26 -16.92 -7.53
C CYS A 385 3.45 -17.91 -8.39
N ILE A 386 2.81 -17.40 -9.45
CA ILE A 386 2.08 -18.24 -10.41
C ILE A 386 3.02 -19.22 -11.10
N GLN A 387 4.21 -18.77 -11.53
CA GLN A 387 5.21 -19.65 -12.15
C GLN A 387 5.61 -20.78 -11.20
N ALA A 388 5.83 -20.49 -9.91
CA ALA A 388 6.09 -21.52 -8.91
C ALA A 388 4.93 -22.52 -8.83
N SER A 389 3.68 -22.05 -8.79
CA SER A 389 2.48 -22.90 -8.73
C SER A 389 2.37 -23.86 -9.94
N VAL A 390 2.51 -23.35 -11.17
CA VAL A 390 2.41 -24.18 -12.38
C VAL A 390 3.62 -25.11 -12.57
N ASP A 391 4.79 -24.74 -12.05
CA ASP A 391 5.98 -25.59 -12.00
C ASP A 391 5.78 -26.76 -11.03
N GLU A 392 5.16 -26.55 -9.87
CA GLU A 392 4.83 -27.63 -8.93
C GLU A 392 3.87 -28.65 -9.55
N LEU A 393 2.84 -28.15 -10.23
CA LEU A 393 1.90 -29.00 -10.97
C LEU A 393 2.61 -29.83 -12.05
N TYR A 394 3.47 -29.21 -12.86
CA TYR A 394 4.08 -29.89 -14.01
C TYR A 394 5.32 -30.72 -13.65
N GLN A 395 6.32 -30.11 -13.01
CA GLN A 395 7.58 -30.78 -12.68
C GLN A 395 7.35 -31.81 -11.57
N ASP A 396 6.73 -31.44 -10.46
CA ASP A 396 6.62 -32.35 -9.32
C ASP A 396 5.53 -33.39 -9.53
N ALA A 397 4.31 -32.98 -9.87
CA ALA A 397 3.18 -33.90 -9.96
C ALA A 397 3.11 -34.66 -11.29
N PHE A 398 3.03 -33.95 -12.42
CA PHE A 398 2.89 -34.59 -13.74
C PHE A 398 4.14 -35.43 -14.12
N THR A 399 5.33 -34.84 -14.01
CA THR A 399 6.57 -35.49 -14.45
C THR A 399 7.15 -36.43 -13.39
N ASN A 400 7.36 -35.93 -12.17
CA ASN A 400 8.06 -36.69 -11.12
C ASN A 400 7.13 -37.56 -10.27
N GLN A 401 5.80 -37.49 -10.47
CA GLN A 401 4.80 -38.27 -9.74
C GLN A 401 4.81 -38.02 -8.21
N ASN A 402 5.37 -36.87 -7.81
CA ASN A 402 5.49 -36.41 -6.44
C ASN A 402 4.31 -35.48 -6.11
N VAL A 403 3.57 -35.79 -5.04
CA VAL A 403 2.42 -34.98 -4.59
C VAL A 403 2.85 -34.25 -3.33
N LYS A 404 2.96 -32.93 -3.44
CA LYS A 404 3.17 -32.05 -2.30
C LYS A 404 1.88 -31.90 -1.51
N THR A 405 2.02 -31.76 -0.21
CA THR A 405 0.96 -31.32 0.70
C THR A 405 0.93 -29.78 0.77
N PRO A 406 -0.16 -29.15 1.24
CA PRO A 406 -0.26 -27.69 1.32
C PRO A 406 0.93 -27.00 2.00
N SER A 407 1.45 -27.57 3.09
CA SER A 407 2.62 -27.03 3.81
C SER A 407 3.94 -27.08 3.02
N GLU A 408 3.98 -27.81 1.90
CA GLU A 408 5.14 -27.97 1.04
C GLU A 408 5.05 -27.14 -0.24
N PHE A 409 3.92 -26.48 -0.51
CA PHE A 409 3.73 -25.62 -1.69
C PHE A 409 4.73 -24.46 -1.67
N ASN A 410 5.47 -24.33 -2.76
CA ASN A 410 6.45 -23.28 -3.00
C ASN A 410 5.73 -21.96 -3.31
N ALA A 411 4.62 -21.99 -4.05
CA ALA A 411 3.83 -20.80 -4.35
C ALA A 411 3.44 -20.02 -3.06
N LEU A 412 3.03 -20.73 -2.00
CA LEU A 412 2.68 -20.12 -0.70
C LEU A 412 3.84 -19.34 -0.04
N LYS A 413 5.10 -19.65 -0.40
CA LYS A 413 6.27 -18.92 0.13
C LYS A 413 6.40 -17.52 -0.46
N HIS A 414 5.79 -17.28 -1.62
CA HIS A 414 5.83 -16.00 -2.33
C HIS A 414 4.73 -15.04 -1.90
N ILE A 415 3.64 -15.55 -1.31
CA ILE A 415 2.46 -14.78 -0.93
C ILE A 415 2.84 -13.67 0.06
N PRO A 416 2.37 -12.43 -0.16
CA PRO A 416 2.60 -11.34 0.76
C PRO A 416 1.76 -11.49 2.03
N VAL A 417 2.37 -11.07 3.14
CA VAL A 417 1.67 -10.81 4.39
C VAL A 417 1.96 -9.37 4.77
N ALA A 418 0.94 -8.62 5.20
CA ALA A 418 1.14 -7.26 5.69
C ALA A 418 2.23 -7.24 6.76
N MET A 419 3.22 -6.36 6.60
CA MET A 419 4.25 -6.18 7.61
C MET A 419 3.62 -5.56 8.87
N LEU A 420 4.01 -6.10 10.01
CA LEU A 420 3.60 -5.65 11.33
C LEU A 420 4.78 -4.89 11.98
N ALA A 421 4.43 -3.98 12.88
CA ALA A 421 5.32 -2.99 13.49
C ALA A 421 6.50 -3.59 14.24
N ALA A 422 6.24 -4.78 14.79
CA ALA A 422 7.14 -5.53 15.63
C ALA A 422 7.62 -6.72 14.80
N GLY A 423 8.87 -6.70 14.36
CA GLY A 423 9.41 -7.67 13.42
C GLY A 423 9.25 -9.15 13.81
N LYS A 424 9.27 -10.02 12.78
CA LYS A 424 9.64 -11.45 12.78
C LYS A 424 9.27 -12.31 14.01
N GLY A 425 8.11 -12.09 14.62
CA GLY A 425 7.51 -13.02 15.58
C GLY A 425 6.63 -14.05 14.86
N GLN A 426 6.55 -15.29 15.37
CA GLN A 426 5.55 -16.25 14.89
C GLN A 426 4.18 -15.60 14.89
N SER A 427 3.51 -15.67 13.74
CA SER A 427 2.12 -15.33 13.50
C SER A 427 1.23 -15.74 14.68
N THR A 428 1.04 -14.84 15.65
CA THR A 428 -0.24 -14.71 16.34
C THR A 428 -1.03 -13.78 15.45
N GLY A 429 -2.17 -14.23 14.93
CA GLY A 429 -2.85 -13.64 13.78
C GLY A 429 -2.83 -12.10 13.73
N TRP A 430 -2.82 -11.57 12.51
CA TRP A 430 -2.70 -10.15 12.18
C TRP A 430 -3.57 -9.22 13.06
N LYS A 431 -4.69 -9.70 13.60
CA LYS A 431 -5.62 -8.98 14.51
C LYS A 431 -5.07 -8.68 15.90
N SER A 432 -4.16 -9.50 16.43
CA SER A 432 -3.62 -9.37 17.80
C SER A 432 -2.45 -8.38 17.93
N GLN A 433 -1.85 -7.96 16.81
CA GLN A 433 -0.55 -7.30 16.79
C GLN A 433 -0.56 -5.82 16.36
N TRP A 434 -1.71 -5.26 15.96
CA TRP A 434 -1.86 -3.82 15.67
C TRP A 434 -1.69 -2.92 16.90
N GLY A 435 -1.47 -3.48 18.10
CA GLY A 435 -1.06 -2.75 19.30
C GLY A 435 0.38 -2.21 19.25
N GLY A 436 1.18 -2.64 18.26
CA GLY A 436 2.46 -2.02 17.92
C GLY A 436 2.31 -1.10 16.71
N TYR A 437 2.82 0.13 16.79
CA TYR A 437 2.69 1.13 15.72
C TYR A 437 3.55 0.78 14.48
N ASP A 438 2.98 0.18 13.43
CA ASP A 438 3.60 0.16 12.09
C ASP A 438 2.97 1.28 11.29
N ILE A 439 3.42 2.52 11.52
CA ILE A 439 2.85 3.68 10.82
C ILE A 439 3.13 3.72 9.32
N HIS A 440 3.76 2.67 8.77
CA HIS A 440 4.07 2.57 7.36
C HIS A 440 3.03 1.82 6.55
N ASN A 441 2.18 1.05 7.22
CA ASN A 441 0.92 0.70 6.62
C ASN A 441 -0.09 1.80 6.98
N PRO A 442 -0.95 2.21 6.04
CA PRO A 442 -2.08 3.08 6.34
C PRO A 442 -2.86 2.52 7.53
N ALA A 443 -3.19 3.37 8.50
CA ALA A 443 -4.03 3.00 9.63
C ALA A 443 -5.32 2.36 9.08
N PRO A 444 -5.65 1.12 9.46
CA PRO A 444 -6.77 0.40 8.86
C PRO A 444 -8.07 1.18 9.10
N LEU A 445 -8.95 1.23 8.10
CA LEU A 445 -10.23 1.92 8.26
C LEU A 445 -11.04 1.29 9.40
N TRP A 446 -11.18 -0.04 9.36
CA TRP A 446 -11.87 -0.85 10.37
C TRP A 446 -10.88 -1.69 11.17
N GLN A 447 -11.20 -1.94 12.44
CA GLN A 447 -10.45 -2.88 13.27
C GLN A 447 -11.45 -3.64 14.14
N VAL A 448 -11.24 -4.95 14.18
CA VAL A 448 -12.04 -5.89 14.97
C VAL A 448 -11.22 -6.24 16.20
N ASP A 449 -11.69 -5.86 17.38
CA ASP A 449 -10.96 -6.06 18.63
C ASP A 449 -11.13 -7.49 19.18
N SER A 450 -12.13 -8.23 18.70
CA SER A 450 -12.37 -9.64 19.03
C SER A 450 -13.05 -10.38 17.87
N GLU A 451 -12.53 -11.54 17.50
CA GLU A 451 -13.04 -12.34 16.36
C GLU A 451 -14.48 -12.82 16.56
N ASP A 452 -14.89 -13.01 17.82
CA ASP A 452 -16.20 -13.54 18.18
C ASP A 452 -17.21 -12.43 18.51
N ASP A 453 -16.78 -11.16 18.61
CA ASP A 453 -17.62 -10.06 19.06
C ASP A 453 -17.87 -9.05 17.92
N LYS A 454 -19.02 -9.19 17.25
CA LYS A 454 -19.53 -8.24 16.25
C LYS A 454 -19.85 -6.84 16.83
N THR A 455 -19.63 -6.61 18.14
CA THR A 455 -19.83 -5.32 18.82
C THR A 455 -18.53 -4.64 19.25
N ALA A 456 -17.40 -5.35 19.26
CA ALA A 456 -16.07 -4.81 19.58
C ALA A 456 -15.36 -4.32 18.31
N TRP A 457 -15.89 -3.22 17.75
CA TRP A 457 -15.45 -2.63 16.48
C TRP A 457 -15.01 -1.19 16.69
N THR A 458 -13.92 -0.83 16.02
CA THR A 458 -13.48 0.56 15.94
C THR A 458 -13.36 1.01 14.50
N ILE A 459 -13.43 2.32 14.32
CA ILE A 459 -13.13 3.01 13.05
C ILE A 459 -12.00 4.03 13.29
N ARG A 460 -11.23 4.31 12.24
CA ARG A 460 -10.21 5.37 12.24
C ARG A 460 -10.84 6.70 12.68
N ALA A 461 -10.21 7.39 13.62
CA ALA A 461 -10.77 8.63 14.20
C ALA A 461 -10.94 9.72 13.13
N ASN A 462 -9.98 9.81 12.20
CA ASN A 462 -10.09 10.60 10.98
C ASN A 462 -10.16 9.67 9.77
N VAL A 463 -11.34 9.53 9.17
CA VAL A 463 -11.57 8.63 8.03
C VAL A 463 -10.82 9.04 6.76
N ASN A 464 -10.26 10.25 6.66
CA ASN A 464 -9.47 10.70 5.51
C ASN A 464 -7.96 10.72 5.78
N ASP A 465 -7.51 10.50 7.02
CA ASP A 465 -6.08 10.56 7.37
C ASP A 465 -5.53 9.18 7.71
N HIS A 466 -4.84 8.58 6.73
CA HIS A 466 -4.22 7.26 6.82
C HIS A 466 -3.05 7.19 7.80
N SER A 467 -2.55 8.33 8.29
CA SER A 467 -1.46 8.37 9.27
C SER A 467 -1.97 8.37 10.73
N VAL A 468 -3.27 8.60 10.94
CA VAL A 468 -3.87 8.69 12.27
C VAL A 468 -4.35 7.31 12.74
N PHE A 469 -3.57 6.71 13.64
CA PHE A 469 -3.91 5.44 14.29
C PHE A 469 -4.90 5.59 15.45
N ALA A 470 -5.25 6.81 15.84
CA ALA A 470 -6.29 7.02 16.84
C ALA A 470 -7.61 6.39 16.37
N ARG A 471 -8.30 5.72 17.29
CA ARG A 471 -9.52 4.95 17.04
C ARG A 471 -10.70 5.56 17.78
N LYS A 472 -11.89 5.48 17.20
CA LYS A 472 -13.17 5.72 17.88
C LYS A 472 -14.02 4.45 17.86
N PRO A 473 -14.87 4.20 18.87
CA PRO A 473 -15.84 3.11 18.82
C PRO A 473 -16.72 3.23 17.57
N GLY A 474 -17.04 2.11 16.93
CA GLY A 474 -17.92 2.04 15.77
C GLY A 474 -19.00 0.98 15.93
N THR A 475 -20.08 1.10 15.16
CA THR A 475 -21.10 0.04 15.03
C THR A 475 -21.38 -0.22 13.56
N LEU A 476 -21.51 -1.50 13.18
CA LEU A 476 -21.76 -1.91 11.80
C LEU A 476 -23.19 -1.57 11.32
N LYS A 477 -24.10 -1.30 12.26
CA LYS A 477 -25.46 -0.80 11.98
C LYS A 477 -25.91 0.19 13.05
N ASN A 478 -26.92 0.99 12.73
CA ASN A 478 -27.59 1.84 13.70
C ASN A 478 -28.43 0.97 14.66
N THR A 479 -28.09 0.97 15.95
CA THR A 479 -28.79 0.18 16.98
C THR A 479 -29.83 1.00 17.76
N SER A 480 -30.12 2.24 17.33
CA SER A 480 -31.12 3.09 18.00
C SER A 480 -32.52 2.48 17.88
N THR A 481 -33.12 2.12 19.01
CA THR A 481 -34.42 1.43 19.11
C THR A 481 -35.62 2.33 18.81
N SER A 482 -35.44 3.63 18.57
CA SER A 482 -36.54 4.58 18.35
C SER A 482 -37.08 4.63 16.91
N SER A 483 -36.46 3.93 15.96
CA SER A 483 -36.82 3.97 14.53
C SER A 483 -36.72 2.60 13.85
N TRP A 484 -36.97 1.50 14.58
CA TRP A 484 -36.95 0.17 13.98
C TRP A 484 -38.07 0.01 12.96
N ASN A 485 -37.74 0.20 11.69
CA ASN A 485 -38.57 -0.09 10.53
C ASN A 485 -37.99 -1.33 9.85
N HIS A 486 -38.77 -2.39 9.76
CA HIS A 486 -38.38 -3.64 9.09
C HIS A 486 -38.13 -3.50 7.57
N PHE A 487 -38.31 -2.29 7.02
CA PHE A 487 -38.03 -1.93 5.63
C PHE A 487 -36.84 -0.97 5.46
N SER A 488 -36.17 -0.53 6.52
CA SER A 488 -34.96 0.29 6.41
C SER A 488 -33.85 -0.29 7.27
N VAL A 489 -32.71 -0.54 6.65
CA VAL A 489 -31.48 -0.81 7.39
C VAL A 489 -30.71 0.48 7.44
N ASP A 490 -30.62 1.08 8.63
CA ASP A 490 -29.90 2.33 8.81
C ASP A 490 -28.47 2.03 9.22
N ALA A 491 -27.51 2.51 8.44
CA ALA A 491 -26.11 2.52 8.83
C ALA A 491 -25.87 3.52 9.98
N SER A 492 -24.82 3.30 10.76
CA SER A 492 -24.39 4.29 11.76
C SER A 492 -23.85 5.56 11.07
N LYS A 493 -23.75 6.66 11.81
CA LYS A 493 -23.17 7.91 11.27
C LYS A 493 -21.74 7.67 10.77
N GLU A 494 -20.97 6.89 11.51
CA GLU A 494 -19.59 6.54 11.19
C GLU A 494 -19.46 5.79 9.87
N CYS A 495 -20.45 4.95 9.55
CA CYS A 495 -20.50 4.24 8.27
C CYS A 495 -20.78 5.17 7.09
N TYR A 496 -21.70 6.13 7.27
CA TYR A 496 -21.95 7.17 6.28
C TYR A 496 -20.74 8.10 6.12
N ASP A 497 -20.08 8.48 7.22
CA ASP A 497 -18.84 9.28 7.17
C ASP A 497 -17.75 8.57 6.35
N ALA A 498 -17.64 7.23 6.42
CA ALA A 498 -16.73 6.44 5.60
C ALA A 498 -17.18 6.35 4.14
N ARG A 499 -18.47 6.11 3.87
CA ARG A 499 -19.04 6.05 2.52
C ARG A 499 -18.84 7.36 1.75
N ASP A 500 -19.08 8.48 2.43
CA ASP A 500 -19.08 9.83 1.87
C ASP A 500 -17.72 10.54 2.02
N SER A 501 -16.67 9.78 2.36
CA SER A 501 -15.33 10.29 2.56
C SER A 501 -14.64 10.71 1.26
N ASP A 502 -13.71 11.66 1.35
CA ASP A 502 -12.98 12.17 0.19
C ASP A 502 -12.04 11.11 -0.41
N PHE A 503 -11.56 10.15 0.40
CA PHE A 503 -10.72 9.07 -0.09
C PHE A 503 -11.45 8.12 -1.05
N ARG A 504 -12.79 8.12 -1.11
CA ARG A 504 -13.54 7.31 -2.08
C ARG A 504 -13.81 8.01 -3.41
N THR A 505 -13.75 9.34 -3.43
CA THR A 505 -14.15 10.15 -4.60
C THR A 505 -12.93 10.80 -5.27
N ARG A 506 -12.33 11.81 -4.63
CA ARG A 506 -11.23 12.61 -5.20
C ARG A 506 -9.84 12.16 -4.75
N GLY A 507 -9.76 11.36 -3.70
CA GLY A 507 -8.52 10.91 -3.08
C GLY A 507 -8.26 9.41 -3.17
N SER A 508 -9.04 8.68 -3.97
CA SER A 508 -9.00 7.21 -4.15
C SER A 508 -7.96 6.72 -5.14
N ALA A 509 -7.20 7.63 -5.73
CA ALA A 509 -6.03 7.32 -6.52
C ALA A 509 -4.93 8.26 -6.05
N PRO A 510 -3.71 7.77 -5.71
CA PRO A 510 -2.60 8.67 -5.50
C PRO A 510 -2.47 9.56 -6.74
N LEU A 511 -2.35 10.87 -6.52
CA LEU A 511 -1.93 11.78 -7.58
C LEU A 511 -0.53 11.35 -8.02
N ALA A 512 -0.44 10.45 -8.99
CA ALA A 512 0.82 9.97 -9.53
C ALA A 512 1.35 10.98 -10.54
N ARG A 513 1.60 12.20 -10.07
CA ARG A 513 2.43 13.13 -10.81
C ARG A 513 3.86 12.64 -10.63
N PRO A 514 4.58 12.33 -11.72
CA PRO A 514 6.01 12.14 -11.63
C PRO A 514 6.60 13.36 -10.93
N ILE A 515 7.26 13.15 -9.79
CA ILE A 515 7.99 14.26 -9.16
C ILE A 515 9.32 14.35 -9.91
N ASP A 516 9.32 15.13 -10.99
CA ASP A 516 10.50 15.40 -11.80
C ASP A 516 11.66 15.83 -10.89
N GLY A 517 12.76 15.07 -10.93
CA GLY A 517 13.95 15.27 -10.09
C GLY A 517 14.10 14.28 -8.93
N LEU A 518 13.02 13.71 -8.39
CA LEU A 518 13.07 12.62 -7.40
C LEU A 518 13.46 11.28 -8.05
N VAL A 519 13.19 11.11 -9.33
CA VAL A 519 13.65 9.96 -10.16
C VAL A 519 15.17 9.92 -10.41
N SER A 520 15.92 10.95 -10.00
CA SER A 520 17.38 11.00 -10.14
C SER A 520 18.15 10.48 -8.91
N GLY A 521 17.46 10.01 -7.86
CA GLY A 521 18.07 9.43 -6.66
C GLY A 521 17.06 8.77 -5.71
N GLY A 522 17.54 8.09 -4.68
CA GLY A 522 16.70 7.52 -3.62
C GLY A 522 16.60 8.42 -2.38
N PHE A 523 15.85 8.00 -1.37
CA PHE A 523 15.95 8.58 -0.03
C PHE A 523 15.87 7.52 1.08
N LEU A 524 16.45 7.88 2.22
CA LEU A 524 16.36 7.12 3.46
C LEU A 524 15.31 7.76 4.35
N GLN A 525 14.39 6.94 4.85
CA GLN A 525 13.48 7.31 5.91
C GLN A 525 13.86 6.49 7.14
N ILE A 526 14.30 7.17 8.19
CA ILE A 526 14.62 6.54 9.48
C ILE A 526 13.47 6.86 10.41
N GLN A 527 12.98 5.84 11.10
CA GLN A 527 11.82 6.00 11.95
C GLN A 527 11.92 5.15 13.20
N ASP A 528 11.38 5.71 14.28
CA ASP A 528 11.22 5.03 15.53
C ASP A 528 9.86 4.31 15.57
N LEU A 529 9.91 3.09 16.09
CA LEU A 529 8.80 2.16 16.22
C LEU A 529 8.56 1.89 17.70
N ALA A 530 7.30 1.80 18.07
CA ALA A 530 6.85 1.45 19.41
C ALA A 530 5.97 0.20 19.29
N PRO A 531 6.55 -1.00 19.20
CA PRO A 531 5.82 -2.27 19.06
C PRO A 531 5.01 -2.66 20.32
N GLY A 532 4.87 -1.76 21.30
CA GLY A 532 4.15 -1.92 22.55
C GLY A 532 4.40 -0.72 23.48
N GLU A 533 3.90 -0.76 24.72
CA GLU A 533 4.06 0.34 25.68
C GLU A 533 5.51 0.53 26.16
N THR A 534 6.27 -0.57 26.28
CA THR A 534 7.61 -0.57 26.88
C THR A 534 8.74 -0.67 25.88
N ARG A 535 8.53 -1.32 24.73
CA ARG A 535 9.60 -1.59 23.78
C ARG A 535 9.78 -0.43 22.80
N PHE A 536 11.03 -0.23 22.40
CA PHE A 536 11.41 0.75 21.41
C PHE A 536 12.26 0.09 20.32
N GLN A 537 11.97 0.41 19.07
CA GLN A 537 12.65 -0.10 17.90
C GLN A 537 12.89 1.04 16.90
N THR A 538 13.76 0.81 15.94
CA THR A 538 13.98 1.73 14.82
C THR A 538 14.02 0.93 13.55
N CYS A 539 13.42 1.48 12.50
CA CYS A 539 13.54 0.97 11.16
C CYS A 539 14.21 2.00 10.23
N VAL A 540 14.78 1.49 9.16
CA VAL A 540 15.32 2.30 8.06
C VAL A 540 14.73 1.79 6.75
N ASN A 541 13.99 2.65 6.07
CA ASN A 541 13.41 2.39 4.76
C ASN A 541 14.28 3.04 3.68
N PHE A 542 14.53 2.28 2.62
CA PHE A 542 15.29 2.69 1.45
C PHE A 542 14.32 2.82 0.29
N TRP A 543 14.06 4.05 -0.13
CA TRP A 543 13.19 4.37 -1.25
C TRP A 543 14.06 4.76 -2.44
N GLY A 544 13.68 4.37 -3.65
CA GLY A 544 14.43 4.78 -4.83
C GLY A 544 13.83 4.29 -6.15
N PRO A 545 14.39 4.78 -7.27
CA PRO A 545 13.93 4.41 -8.59
C PRO A 545 14.38 2.99 -8.96
N VAL A 546 13.48 2.26 -9.60
CA VAL A 546 13.62 0.86 -9.96
C VAL A 546 13.08 0.67 -11.38
N ILE A 547 13.78 -0.12 -12.18
CA ILE A 547 13.31 -0.59 -13.48
C ILE A 547 12.87 -2.04 -13.30
N VAL A 548 11.62 -2.33 -13.65
CA VAL A 548 11.09 -3.70 -13.64
C VAL A 548 10.79 -4.10 -15.08
N GLY A 549 11.36 -5.23 -15.51
CA GLY A 549 11.09 -5.80 -16.83
C GLY A 549 10.39 -7.14 -16.71
N ILE A 550 9.18 -7.23 -17.26
CA ILE A 550 8.44 -8.49 -17.42
C ILE A 550 8.47 -8.85 -18.91
N HIS A 551 8.87 -10.08 -19.21
CA HIS A 551 9.05 -10.55 -20.58
C HIS A 551 8.07 -11.67 -20.89
N ASP A 552 7.37 -11.60 -22.02
CA ASP A 552 6.66 -12.76 -22.58
C ASP A 552 7.58 -13.64 -23.44
N ARG A 553 6.99 -14.61 -24.16
CA ARG A 553 7.74 -15.56 -24.99
C ARG A 553 8.23 -14.96 -26.30
N GLU A 554 7.47 -14.02 -26.84
CA GLU A 554 7.77 -13.27 -28.05
C GLU A 554 8.92 -12.26 -27.81
N GLY A 555 9.26 -12.06 -26.54
CA GLY A 555 10.27 -11.10 -26.10
C GLY A 555 9.71 -9.69 -26.01
N ASN A 556 8.37 -9.53 -26.03
CA ASN A 556 7.75 -8.27 -25.68
C ASN A 556 8.07 -7.98 -24.22
N VAL A 557 8.37 -6.72 -23.95
CA VAL A 557 8.84 -6.29 -22.65
C VAL A 557 7.88 -5.25 -22.12
N GLU A 558 7.34 -5.52 -20.95
CA GLU A 558 6.79 -4.48 -20.09
C GLU A 558 7.89 -4.01 -19.15
N ASP A 559 8.70 -3.07 -19.66
CA ASP A 559 9.65 -2.32 -18.85
C ASP A 559 8.93 -1.08 -18.31
N LYS A 560 8.73 -1.02 -17.00
CA LYS A 560 8.22 0.18 -16.34
C LYS A 560 9.25 0.70 -15.34
N ASP A 561 9.47 2.00 -15.40
CA ASP A 561 10.17 2.74 -14.36
C ASP A 561 9.20 2.99 -13.21
N THR A 562 9.68 2.79 -11.99
CA THR A 562 8.89 3.00 -10.79
C THR A 562 9.74 3.60 -9.67
N PHE A 563 9.09 4.16 -8.66
CA PHE A 563 9.72 4.62 -7.44
C PHE A 563 9.05 3.91 -6.26
N THR A 564 9.80 3.06 -5.55
CA THR A 564 9.21 2.19 -4.53
C THR A 564 10.19 1.92 -3.38
N LEU A 565 9.68 1.23 -2.35
CA LEU A 565 10.51 0.72 -1.26
C LEU A 565 11.40 -0.40 -1.80
N ARG A 566 12.71 -0.16 -1.76
CA ARG A 566 13.74 -1.14 -2.15
C ARG A 566 14.06 -2.11 -1.02
N ASN A 567 14.05 -1.62 0.22
CA ASN A 567 14.29 -2.45 1.40
C ASN A 567 13.82 -1.76 2.68
N ARG A 568 13.41 -2.55 3.68
CA ARG A 568 13.26 -2.10 5.07
C ARG A 568 14.15 -2.93 5.99
N ILE A 569 14.97 -2.24 6.77
CA ILE A 569 15.67 -2.83 7.91
C ILE A 569 14.82 -2.61 9.15
N VAL A 570 14.23 -3.68 9.70
CA VAL A 570 13.57 -3.67 11.01
C VAL A 570 14.60 -3.97 12.10
N ASP A 571 14.35 -3.52 13.33
CA ASP A 571 15.26 -3.72 14.47
C ASP A 571 16.67 -3.17 14.22
N PHE A 572 16.75 -2.10 13.42
CA PHE A 572 18.00 -1.39 13.16
C PHE A 572 18.67 -1.01 14.49
N ASP A 573 17.86 -0.58 15.46
CA ASP A 573 18.27 -0.44 16.85
C ASP A 573 17.07 -0.64 17.78
N SER A 574 17.22 -1.47 18.82
CA SER A 574 16.11 -1.86 19.70
C SER A 574 16.49 -1.91 21.17
N TYR A 575 15.49 -1.60 22.02
CA TYR A 575 15.57 -1.51 23.47
C TYR A 575 14.28 -2.03 24.13
N GLU A 576 14.42 -2.70 25.26
CA GLU A 576 13.29 -3.27 26.03
C GLU A 576 12.50 -2.24 26.83
N ASP A 577 13.13 -1.11 27.21
CA ASP A 577 12.52 -0.06 28.04
C ASP A 577 12.68 1.33 27.40
N ARG A 578 11.61 1.78 26.74
CA ARG A 578 11.46 3.08 26.08
C ARG A 578 11.63 4.25 27.03
N SER A 579 11.34 4.10 28.33
CA SER A 579 11.48 5.18 29.30
C SER A 579 12.94 5.56 29.57
N THR A 580 13.87 4.66 29.23
CA THR A 580 15.31 4.84 29.47
C THR A 580 16.06 5.45 28.29
N ILE A 581 15.40 5.64 27.15
CA ILE A 581 16.04 6.16 25.95
C ILE A 581 15.21 7.27 25.30
N GLN A 582 15.90 8.26 24.76
CA GLN A 582 15.32 9.31 23.95
C GLN A 582 16.14 9.49 22.68
N PRO A 583 15.58 9.17 21.50
CA PRO A 583 16.20 9.46 20.22
C PRO A 583 16.40 10.96 20.06
N LEU A 584 17.59 11.38 19.63
CA LEU A 584 17.92 12.79 19.42
C LEU A 584 18.09 13.12 17.95
N SER A 585 18.86 12.31 17.23
CA SER A 585 19.17 12.56 15.82
C SER A 585 19.65 11.28 15.15
N CYS A 586 19.36 11.16 13.86
CA CYS A 586 20.01 10.21 12.97
C CYS A 586 20.73 10.99 11.87
N VAL A 587 21.97 10.64 11.56
CA VAL A 587 22.73 11.27 10.48
C VAL A 587 23.37 10.21 9.60
N LYS A 588 23.57 10.53 8.32
CA LYS A 588 24.21 9.62 7.37
C LYS A 588 25.57 10.14 6.91
N TRP A 589 26.44 9.23 6.55
CA TRP A 589 27.73 9.49 5.97
C TRP A 589 28.02 8.51 4.84
N GLN A 590 28.45 9.01 3.70
CA GLN A 590 28.91 8.17 2.60
C GLN A 590 30.44 8.14 2.64
N ASP A 591 31.01 6.96 2.86
CA ASP A 591 32.45 6.75 2.70
C ASP A 591 32.75 5.90 1.45
N LYS A 592 34.02 5.53 1.27
CA LYS A 592 34.48 4.69 0.15
C LYS A 592 33.96 3.24 0.19
N ASP A 593 33.55 2.76 1.36
CA ASP A 593 33.12 1.38 1.62
C ASP A 593 31.59 1.25 1.68
N GLY A 594 30.85 2.36 1.74
CA GLY A 594 29.38 2.38 1.64
C GLY A 594 28.71 3.49 2.46
N LEU A 595 27.41 3.31 2.69
CA LEU A 595 26.60 4.20 3.52
C LEU A 595 26.79 3.81 5.00
N VAL A 596 27.05 4.79 5.85
CA VAL A 596 27.02 4.64 7.30
C VAL A 596 25.89 5.49 7.86
N VAL A 597 25.03 4.87 8.64
CA VAL A 597 23.94 5.53 9.37
C VAL A 597 24.35 5.57 10.83
N TYR A 598 24.33 6.76 11.42
CA TYR A 598 24.60 6.97 12.84
C TYR A 598 23.35 7.41 13.55
N ARG A 599 23.27 7.03 14.82
CA ARG A 599 22.17 7.38 15.69
C ARG A 599 22.67 7.89 17.02
N LEU A 600 22.23 9.09 17.36
CA LEU A 600 22.47 9.72 18.64
C LEU A 600 21.23 9.56 19.53
N MET A 601 21.45 9.05 20.74
CA MET A 601 20.42 8.88 21.75
C MET A 601 20.87 9.49 23.07
N LEU A 602 19.88 9.89 23.86
CA LEU A 602 20.04 10.19 25.27
C LEU A 602 19.59 8.97 26.06
N LYS A 603 20.51 8.34 26.79
CA LYS A 603 20.22 7.21 27.66
C LYS A 603 20.15 7.66 29.11
N GLN A 604 19.11 7.24 29.81
CA GLN A 604 18.88 7.56 31.21
C GLN A 604 19.06 6.30 32.06
N ASN A 605 20.07 6.31 32.93
CA ASN A 605 20.38 5.21 33.86
C ASN A 605 20.50 5.76 35.28
N ALA A 606 19.69 5.27 36.21
CA ALA A 606 19.74 5.64 37.64
C ALA A 606 19.76 7.17 37.89
N GLY A 607 18.98 7.93 37.10
CA GLY A 607 18.88 9.40 37.20
C GLY A 607 19.99 10.18 36.47
N LYS A 608 21.01 9.51 35.94
CA LYS A 608 22.02 10.12 35.07
C LYS A 608 21.61 10.03 33.61
N LYS A 609 21.82 11.11 32.85
CA LYS A 609 21.60 11.18 31.41
C LYS A 609 22.95 11.21 30.69
N SER A 610 23.11 10.36 29.69
CA SER A 610 24.34 10.22 28.89
C SER A 610 24.01 10.18 27.41
N LEU A 611 24.83 10.83 26.60
CA LEU A 611 24.73 10.73 25.15
C LEU A 611 25.43 9.45 24.69
N THR A 612 24.71 8.63 23.93
CA THR A 612 25.24 7.43 23.30
C THR A 612 25.10 7.52 21.79
N LEU A 613 26.13 7.04 21.09
CA LEU A 613 26.16 6.96 19.64
C LEU A 613 26.19 5.48 19.23
N SER A 614 25.36 5.14 18.25
CA SER A 614 25.42 3.85 17.57
C SER A 614 25.65 4.09 16.07
N GLY A 615 26.33 3.16 15.41
CA GLY A 615 26.68 3.27 14.00
C GLY A 615 26.52 1.94 13.28
N TRP A 616 25.96 1.99 12.07
CA TRP A 616 25.77 0.82 11.22
C TRP A 616 26.19 1.15 9.80
N ARG A 617 26.88 0.21 9.18
CA ARG A 617 27.16 0.25 7.75
C ARG A 617 26.07 -0.49 7.01
N VAL A 618 25.63 0.12 5.92
CA VAL A 618 24.62 -0.39 5.02
C VAL A 618 25.20 -0.45 3.61
N LYS A 619 25.04 -1.60 2.97
CA LYS A 619 25.51 -1.84 1.62
C LYS A 619 24.37 -2.35 0.74
N ASP A 620 24.15 -1.66 -0.37
CA ASP A 620 23.27 -2.13 -1.43
C ASP A 620 24.01 -3.19 -2.25
N THR A 621 23.54 -4.44 -2.18
CA THR A 621 24.11 -5.58 -2.91
C THR A 621 23.70 -5.60 -4.39
N SER A 622 22.63 -4.87 -4.73
CA SER A 622 22.05 -4.82 -6.07
C SER A 622 22.53 -3.62 -6.91
N ALA A 623 23.16 -2.63 -6.27
CA ALA A 623 23.74 -1.49 -6.97
C ALA A 623 25.01 -1.90 -7.74
N SER A 624 24.93 -1.93 -9.08
CA SER A 624 26.12 -1.87 -9.93
C SER A 624 26.78 -0.51 -9.77
N SER A 625 28.10 -0.47 -9.55
CA SER A 625 28.87 0.76 -9.32
C SER A 625 28.54 1.88 -10.32
N GLY A 626 27.74 2.87 -9.89
CA GLY A 626 27.49 4.11 -10.63
C GLY A 626 26.23 4.20 -11.50
N LYS A 627 25.16 3.41 -11.23
CA LYS A 627 23.83 3.67 -11.83
C LYS A 627 22.84 4.18 -10.78
N ASP A 628 22.13 5.25 -11.12
CA ASP A 628 21.11 5.88 -10.25
C ASP A 628 19.84 5.02 -10.11
N GLN A 629 19.61 4.07 -11.02
CA GLN A 629 18.46 3.16 -11.05
C GLN A 629 18.88 1.69 -10.96
N VAL A 630 18.10 0.89 -10.23
CA VAL A 630 18.34 -0.56 -10.06
C VAL A 630 17.35 -1.37 -10.87
N LYS A 631 17.86 -2.40 -11.57
CA LYS A 631 17.01 -3.35 -12.29
C LYS A 631 16.52 -4.41 -11.30
N PHE A 632 15.20 -4.52 -11.15
CA PHE A 632 14.57 -5.53 -10.32
C PHE A 632 14.56 -6.90 -11.01
N ALA A 633 14.77 -7.94 -10.21
CA ALA A 633 14.60 -9.32 -10.61
C ALA A 633 13.81 -10.05 -9.50
N PRO A 634 12.62 -10.61 -9.79
CA PRO A 634 11.74 -11.15 -8.74
C PRO A 634 12.27 -12.44 -8.10
N ASP A 635 13.28 -13.07 -8.68
CA ASP A 635 13.98 -14.26 -8.16
C ASP A 635 15.20 -13.91 -7.28
N GLN A 636 15.63 -12.65 -7.27
CA GLN A 636 16.80 -12.20 -6.49
C GLN A 636 16.38 -11.43 -5.24
N SER A 637 17.17 -11.59 -4.18
CA SER A 637 17.06 -10.71 -3.02
C SER A 637 17.69 -9.36 -3.35
N TRP A 638 16.91 -8.29 -3.17
CA TRP A 638 17.38 -6.91 -3.19
C TRP A 638 17.56 -6.32 -1.78
N ALA A 639 17.59 -7.18 -0.75
CA ALA A 639 17.82 -6.75 0.63
C ALA A 639 19.22 -6.15 0.79
N PHE A 640 19.30 -5.04 1.52
CA PHE A 640 20.57 -4.40 1.85
C PHE A 640 21.27 -5.21 2.93
N GLU A 641 22.58 -5.34 2.79
CA GLU A 641 23.43 -5.88 3.85
C GLU A 641 23.64 -4.83 4.93
N THR A 642 23.54 -5.24 6.19
CA THR A 642 23.74 -4.37 7.33
C THR A 642 24.75 -4.98 8.27
N SER A 643 25.66 -4.15 8.78
CA SER A 643 26.62 -4.55 9.80
C SER A 643 26.70 -3.47 10.86
N ASN A 644 26.49 -3.84 12.12
CA ASN A 644 26.74 -2.94 13.24
C ASN A 644 28.25 -2.63 13.29
N LEU A 645 28.60 -1.34 13.29
CA LEU A 645 29.98 -0.90 13.51
C LEU A 645 30.25 -0.83 15.01
N PHE A 646 29.31 -0.23 15.74
CA PHE A 646 29.31 -0.12 17.19
C PHE A 646 27.89 0.19 17.68
N LYS A 647 27.61 -0.12 18.95
CA LYS A 647 26.33 0.17 19.60
C LYS A 647 26.57 0.83 20.94
N ASP A 648 25.80 1.86 21.24
CA ASP A 648 25.76 2.55 22.53
C ASP A 648 27.14 3.05 23.01
N SER A 649 28.00 3.50 22.08
CA SER A 649 29.29 4.11 22.43
C SER A 649 29.04 5.39 23.25
N PRO A 650 29.50 5.46 24.52
CA PRO A 650 29.25 6.61 25.36
C PRO A 650 30.11 7.79 24.90
N ILE A 651 29.45 8.92 24.64
CA ILE A 651 30.15 10.15 24.27
C ILE A 651 30.49 10.96 25.53
N THR A 652 29.50 11.19 26.39
CA THR A 652 29.60 12.13 27.52
C THR A 652 28.34 12.08 28.39
N GLU A 653 28.49 12.33 29.69
CA GLU A 653 27.34 12.68 30.55
C GLU A 653 26.80 14.07 30.14
N THR A 654 25.50 14.30 30.27
CA THR A 654 24.89 15.61 30.00
C THR A 654 23.65 15.82 30.86
N SER A 655 23.45 17.05 31.35
CA SER A 655 22.20 17.51 31.99
C SER A 655 21.37 18.42 31.08
N LEU A 656 21.84 18.66 29.85
CA LEU A 656 21.27 19.64 28.93
C LEU A 656 20.02 19.09 28.22
N SER A 657 19.21 20.02 27.72
CA SER A 657 17.98 19.70 27.00
C SER A 657 18.29 19.17 25.58
N PRO A 658 17.60 18.10 25.11
CA PRO A 658 17.73 17.52 23.77
C PRO A 658 17.79 18.50 22.59
N ASN A 659 17.01 19.58 22.65
CA ASN A 659 16.91 20.60 21.60
C ASN A 659 18.18 21.44 21.43
N LEU A 660 19.15 21.33 22.35
CA LEU A 660 20.43 22.04 22.34
C LEU A 660 21.58 21.16 21.84
N ILE A 661 21.30 20.09 21.10
CA ILE A 661 22.33 19.23 20.51
C ILE A 661 22.19 19.25 18.99
N ARG A 662 23.32 19.34 18.29
CA ARG A 662 23.40 19.20 16.82
C ARG A 662 24.46 18.18 16.46
N VAL A 663 24.21 17.42 15.40
CA VAL A 663 25.15 16.44 14.85
C VAL A 663 25.42 16.81 13.41
N LEU A 664 26.68 16.84 13.04
CA LEU A 664 27.14 17.10 11.68
C LEU A 664 28.01 15.94 11.21
N THR A 665 27.94 15.65 9.92
CA THR A 665 28.89 14.79 9.23
C THR A 665 29.78 15.61 8.31
N GLY A 666 31.03 15.21 8.16
CA GLY A 666 32.05 15.96 7.42
C GLY A 666 33.47 15.54 7.81
N ARG A 667 34.45 15.82 6.95
CA ARG A 667 35.88 15.56 7.15
C ARG A 667 36.50 16.60 8.08
N PHE A 668 36.18 16.51 9.37
CA PHE A 668 36.60 17.49 10.37
C PHE A 668 38.07 17.34 10.77
N LYS A 669 38.66 16.14 10.68
CA LYS A 669 40.11 15.93 10.83
C LYS A 669 40.59 14.83 9.87
N VAL A 670 41.10 15.24 8.70
CA VAL A 670 41.52 14.34 7.61
C VAL A 670 42.54 13.28 8.08
N GLN A 671 43.47 13.64 8.97
CA GLN A 671 44.48 12.70 9.48
C GLN A 671 43.98 11.79 10.62
N ALA A 672 42.87 12.13 11.27
CA ALA A 672 42.32 11.38 12.40
C ALA A 672 41.10 10.53 12.04
N GLY A 673 40.63 10.60 10.79
CA GLY A 673 39.41 9.92 10.32
C GLY A 673 38.17 10.38 11.08
N THR A 674 38.12 11.66 11.45
CA THR A 674 36.96 12.25 12.15
C THR A 674 35.92 12.67 11.13
N ASP A 675 34.80 11.98 11.16
CA ASP A 675 33.69 12.15 10.21
C ASP A 675 32.40 12.68 10.87
N LEU A 676 32.41 12.84 12.20
CA LEU A 676 31.29 13.29 13.01
C LEU A 676 31.69 14.40 13.99
N ALA A 677 30.83 15.42 14.09
CA ALA A 677 30.91 16.45 15.11
C ALA A 677 29.58 16.55 15.86
N ILE A 678 29.63 16.44 17.19
CA ILE A 678 28.47 16.65 18.07
C ILE A 678 28.67 17.96 18.82
N LEU A 679 27.79 18.92 18.58
CA LEU A 679 27.81 20.23 19.20
C LEU A 679 26.73 20.29 20.27
N LYS A 680 27.10 20.73 21.46
CA LYS A 680 26.18 21.01 22.57
C LYS A 680 26.15 22.50 22.83
N PHE A 681 24.95 23.06 22.80
CA PHE A 681 24.71 24.48 23.01
C PHE A 681 24.25 24.73 24.44
N ASP A 682 24.60 25.91 24.94
CA ASP A 682 24.10 26.45 26.19
C ASP A 682 23.80 27.93 25.97
N ILE A 683 22.68 28.41 26.52
CA ILE A 683 22.22 29.79 26.35
C ILE A 683 23.26 30.79 26.86
N ASN A 684 23.98 30.45 27.93
CA ASN A 684 24.89 31.36 28.62
C ASN A 684 26.37 30.95 28.52
N ASN A 685 26.65 29.69 28.16
CA ASN A 685 28.00 29.14 28.10
C ASN A 685 28.48 28.95 26.65
N PRO A 686 29.81 28.81 26.45
CA PRO A 686 30.35 28.46 25.15
C PRO A 686 29.91 27.06 24.69
N ILE A 687 30.01 26.82 23.39
CA ILE A 687 29.66 25.54 22.76
C ILE A 687 30.70 24.48 23.13
N ASP A 688 30.24 23.29 23.50
CA ASP A 688 31.08 22.10 23.58
C ASP A 688 30.99 21.30 22.28
N ILE A 689 32.13 20.90 21.73
CA ILE A 689 32.21 20.04 20.55
C ILE A 689 32.91 18.73 20.88
N SER A 690 32.28 17.62 20.50
CA SER A 690 32.86 16.28 20.53
C SER A 690 33.10 15.80 19.10
N LEU A 691 34.35 15.50 18.78
CA LEU A 691 34.80 14.99 17.48
C LEU A 691 34.95 13.47 17.56
N ILE A 692 34.27 12.76 16.65
CA ILE A 692 34.12 11.30 16.69
C ILE A 692 34.55 10.72 15.34
N ALA A 693 35.30 9.62 15.38
CA ALA A 693 35.65 8.87 14.18
C ALA A 693 34.49 7.97 13.72
N ILE A 694 34.56 7.51 12.46
CA ILE A 694 33.56 6.64 11.84
C ILE A 694 33.26 5.35 12.62
N ASP A 695 34.21 4.87 13.40
CA ASP A 695 34.09 3.68 14.26
C ASP A 695 33.47 3.96 15.64
N GLY A 696 33.02 5.21 15.89
CA GLY A 696 32.41 5.63 17.15
C GLY A 696 33.42 6.02 18.23
N THR A 697 34.72 6.04 17.92
CA THR A 697 35.77 6.44 18.86
C THR A 697 35.77 7.96 19.04
N LEU A 698 35.59 8.43 20.29
CA LEU A 698 35.78 9.83 20.65
C LEU A 698 37.25 10.23 20.48
N LYS A 699 37.54 11.21 19.62
CA LYS A 699 38.89 11.70 19.33
C LYS A 699 39.26 12.93 20.15
N SER A 700 38.33 13.87 20.29
CA SER A 700 38.51 15.04 21.14
C SER A 700 37.18 15.57 21.66
N ASN A 701 37.23 16.24 22.81
CA ASN A 701 36.12 16.99 23.37
C ASN A 701 36.66 18.35 23.83
N THR A 702 36.10 19.45 23.33
CA THR A 702 36.68 20.79 23.51
C THR A 702 35.57 21.82 23.62
N THR A 703 35.77 22.80 24.51
CA THR A 703 34.89 23.96 24.66
C THR A 703 35.41 25.11 23.81
N VAL A 704 34.56 25.70 22.97
CA VAL A 704 34.94 26.76 22.02
C VAL A 704 34.64 28.12 22.63
N THR A 705 35.58 28.69 23.38
CA THR A 705 35.38 29.85 24.26
C THR A 705 34.86 31.12 23.58
N ASP A 706 35.10 31.29 22.28
CA ASP A 706 34.70 32.48 21.52
C ASP A 706 33.25 32.43 20.99
N THR A 707 32.55 31.34 21.29
CA THR A 707 31.12 31.15 21.03
C THR A 707 30.29 31.42 22.29
N LYS A 708 29.06 31.89 22.12
CA LYS A 708 28.12 32.06 23.22
C LYS A 708 26.69 31.97 22.72
N GLY A 709 25.85 31.20 23.43
CA GLY A 709 24.42 31.13 23.14
C GLY A 709 24.04 30.04 22.14
N VAL A 710 22.79 30.11 21.68
CA VAL A 710 22.19 29.13 20.78
C VAL A 710 22.16 29.70 19.37
N TYR A 711 22.67 28.93 18.41
CA TYR A 711 22.62 29.27 16.99
C TYR A 711 21.39 28.63 16.35
N ASN A 712 20.72 29.37 15.47
CA ASN A 712 19.49 28.94 14.81
C ASN A 712 19.78 27.81 13.81
N PHE A 713 20.85 27.94 13.02
CA PHE A 713 21.27 26.93 12.04
C PHE A 713 22.74 26.58 12.22
N VAL A 714 23.02 25.30 12.01
CA VAL A 714 24.36 24.72 12.13
C VAL A 714 24.54 23.82 10.93
N LYS A 715 25.56 24.08 10.09
CA LYS A 715 25.76 23.39 8.80
C LYS A 715 27.23 23.04 8.60
N THR A 716 27.48 21.96 7.86
CA THR A 716 28.81 21.64 7.35
C THR A 716 29.13 22.54 6.17
N LEU A 717 30.35 23.06 6.09
CA LEU A 717 30.83 23.95 5.05
C LEU A 717 32.16 23.43 4.50
N ARG A 718 32.21 23.15 3.19
CA ARG A 718 33.38 22.57 2.55
C ARG A 718 34.52 23.59 2.43
N ASN A 719 35.71 23.18 2.88
CA ASN A 719 36.93 23.97 2.75
C ASN A 719 38.09 23.09 2.24
N GLY A 720 38.21 22.98 0.91
CA GLY A 720 39.18 22.12 0.25
C GLY A 720 38.91 20.63 0.51
N ASP A 721 39.87 19.96 1.14
CA ASP A 721 39.80 18.53 1.51
C ASP A 721 39.27 18.28 2.93
N SER A 722 38.99 19.36 3.67
CA SER A 722 38.43 19.34 5.01
C SER A 722 37.08 20.06 5.06
N ASP A 723 36.32 19.80 6.10
CA ASP A 723 35.03 20.45 6.32
C ASP A 723 35.06 21.25 7.63
N TRP A 724 34.46 22.44 7.58
CA TRP A 724 34.31 23.39 8.69
C TRP A 724 32.85 23.46 9.12
N VAL A 725 32.57 24.16 10.23
CA VAL A 725 31.21 24.32 10.74
C VAL A 725 30.74 25.77 10.58
N LEU A 726 29.61 25.96 9.90
CA LEU A 726 28.90 27.23 9.85
C LEU A 726 27.87 27.29 10.99
N LEU A 727 27.93 28.35 11.77
CA LEU A 727 27.00 28.69 12.84
C LEU A 727 26.26 29.98 12.43
N ALA A 728 24.95 29.89 12.22
CA ALA A 728 24.13 31.04 11.84
C ALA A 728 23.17 31.42 12.97
N SER A 729 23.19 32.69 13.36
CA SER A 729 22.24 33.26 14.32
C SER A 729 21.51 34.46 13.72
N PHE A 730 20.30 34.68 14.23
CA PHE A 730 19.46 35.79 13.82
C PHE A 730 19.13 36.67 15.02
N ASP A 731 19.64 37.89 15.00
CA ASP A 731 19.43 38.87 16.06
C ASP A 731 18.42 39.93 15.62
N LYS A 732 17.53 40.32 16.55
CA LYS A 732 16.62 41.45 16.31
C LYS A 732 17.44 42.75 16.30
N GLY A 733 17.43 43.45 15.18
CA GLY A 733 18.12 44.73 15.01
C GLY A 733 17.42 45.90 15.71
N ASN A 734 17.96 47.12 15.52
CA ASN A 734 17.45 48.36 16.13
C ASN A 734 16.18 48.93 15.45
N SER A 735 15.66 48.25 14.42
CA SER A 735 14.43 48.56 13.68
C SER A 735 13.64 47.25 13.46
N ASP A 736 12.56 47.26 12.66
CA ASP A 736 11.87 46.04 12.19
C ASP A 736 12.75 45.19 11.23
N ASN A 737 14.05 45.07 11.51
CA ASN A 737 15.04 44.35 10.71
C ASN A 737 15.65 43.20 11.54
N THR A 738 15.85 42.05 10.92
CA THR A 738 16.61 40.94 11.48
C THR A 738 18.02 40.92 10.90
N ASN A 739 19.06 40.93 11.75
CA ASN A 739 20.45 40.77 11.32
C ASN A 739 20.85 39.30 11.33
N MET A 740 21.59 38.85 10.30
CA MET A 740 22.14 37.50 10.24
C MET A 740 23.63 37.53 10.57
N ALA A 741 24.03 36.83 11.63
CA ALA A 741 25.44 36.58 11.91
C ALA A 741 25.80 35.17 11.41
N LEU A 742 26.93 35.07 10.71
CA LEU A 742 27.51 33.84 10.20
C LEU A 742 28.89 33.66 10.82
N ASP A 743 28.99 32.82 11.83
CA ASP A 743 30.26 32.44 12.42
C ASP A 743 30.76 31.15 11.73
N VAL A 744 32.01 31.14 11.30
CA VAL A 744 32.64 29.95 10.70
C VAL A 744 33.69 29.42 11.65
N MET A 745 33.53 28.17 12.06
CA MET A 745 34.38 27.49 13.01
C MET A 745 35.28 26.47 12.31
N ASP A 746 36.59 26.68 12.41
CA ASP A 746 37.60 25.70 12.01
C ASP A 746 37.83 24.70 13.13
N VAL A 747 37.42 23.46 12.89
CA VAL A 747 37.53 22.32 13.81
C VAL A 747 38.66 21.35 13.43
N THR A 748 39.44 21.69 12.40
CA THR A 748 40.53 20.85 11.88
C THR A 748 41.79 20.92 12.73
N VAL A 749 41.93 22.01 13.48
CA VAL A 749 43.00 22.27 14.43
C VAL A 749 42.68 21.74 15.83
N ASP A 750 43.68 21.61 16.70
CA ASP A 750 43.48 21.08 18.07
C ASP A 750 42.73 22.02 19.00
N ALA A 751 42.83 23.32 18.77
CA ALA A 751 42.03 24.34 19.44
C ALA A 751 41.13 25.02 18.40
N PRO A 752 39.82 24.70 18.35
CA PRO A 752 38.92 25.26 17.36
C PRO A 752 38.93 26.77 17.37
N THR A 753 38.98 27.38 16.18
CA THR A 753 38.95 28.86 16.04
C THR A 753 37.68 29.29 15.35
N VAL A 754 37.14 30.44 15.75
CA VAL A 754 35.89 30.98 15.19
C VAL A 754 36.17 32.31 14.50
N THR A 755 35.87 32.37 13.21
CA THR A 755 35.89 33.61 12.45
C THR A 755 34.47 34.15 12.33
N LYS A 756 34.24 35.36 12.85
CA LYS A 756 32.91 35.99 12.84
C LYS A 756 32.70 36.79 11.57
N TYR A 757 31.66 36.45 10.82
CA TYR A 757 31.23 37.21 9.65
C TYR A 757 29.81 37.74 9.89
N GLN A 758 29.62 39.05 9.83
CA GLN A 758 28.29 39.64 9.92
C GLN A 758 27.77 39.94 8.50
N ALA A 759 26.60 39.38 8.16
CA ALA A 759 25.90 39.69 6.94
C ALA A 759 24.67 40.55 7.27
N ASN A 760 24.66 41.80 6.81
CA ASN A 760 23.53 42.70 7.04
C ASN A 760 22.42 42.43 6.01
N ILE A 761 21.59 41.42 6.25
CA ILE A 761 20.44 41.14 5.40
C ILE A 761 19.22 41.91 5.94
N GLN A 762 18.64 42.79 5.14
CA GLN A 762 17.45 43.54 5.56
C GLN A 762 16.16 42.77 5.25
N VAL A 763 15.52 42.22 6.28
CA VAL A 763 14.26 41.47 6.16
C VAL A 763 13.33 41.72 7.33
N SER A 764 12.02 41.61 7.07
CA SER A 764 10.95 41.86 8.04
C SER A 764 10.97 40.83 9.20
N PRO A 765 10.60 41.23 10.44
CA PRO A 765 10.76 40.40 11.64
C PRO A 765 9.80 39.20 11.70
N GLN A 766 8.78 39.16 10.83
CA GLN A 766 7.77 38.11 10.79
C GLN A 766 8.11 37.01 9.76
N SER A 767 9.36 36.96 9.28
CA SER A 767 9.74 35.99 8.26
C SER A 767 10.11 34.62 8.83
N SER A 768 9.62 33.54 8.23
CA SER A 768 10.22 32.21 8.43
C SER A 768 11.62 32.20 7.80
N GLN A 769 12.60 31.66 8.53
CA GLN A 769 14.02 31.70 8.18
C GLN A 769 14.52 30.30 7.85
N VAL A 770 15.32 30.15 6.79
CA VAL A 770 16.03 28.90 6.47
C VAL A 770 17.43 29.22 5.96
N VAL A 771 18.44 28.44 6.39
CA VAL A 771 19.80 28.50 5.86
C VAL A 771 20.15 27.16 5.20
N LEU A 772 20.57 27.22 3.94
CA LEU A 772 21.06 26.10 3.14
C LEU A 772 22.55 26.31 2.81
N VAL A 773 23.31 25.21 2.73
CA VAL A 773 24.72 25.23 2.34
C VAL A 773 24.96 24.12 1.32
N GLY A 774 25.71 24.44 0.26
CA GLY A 774 26.19 23.47 -0.72
C GLY A 774 26.66 24.12 -2.02
N ASP A 775 27.26 23.34 -2.91
CA ASP A 775 27.67 23.77 -4.26
C ASP A 775 26.48 23.87 -5.23
N LEU A 776 25.53 24.73 -4.88
CA LEU A 776 24.24 24.88 -5.55
C LEU A 776 24.40 25.53 -6.92
N GLN A 777 25.47 26.30 -7.12
CA GLN A 777 25.82 26.90 -8.41
C GLN A 777 26.76 26.03 -9.26
N LYS A 778 27.16 24.85 -8.79
CA LYS A 778 28.11 23.93 -9.47
C LYS A 778 29.45 24.60 -9.81
N THR A 779 29.93 25.45 -8.91
CA THR A 779 31.19 26.18 -9.01
C THR A 779 32.36 25.42 -8.38
N GLY A 780 32.10 24.28 -7.74
CA GLY A 780 33.07 23.53 -6.94
C GLY A 780 33.30 24.11 -5.54
N LYS A 781 32.48 25.08 -5.11
CA LYS A 781 32.55 25.73 -3.79
C LYS A 781 31.16 25.80 -3.19
N ASP A 782 31.07 25.73 -1.87
CA ASP A 782 29.78 25.88 -1.19
C ASP A 782 29.32 27.36 -1.21
N GLN A 783 28.03 27.56 -1.51
CA GLN A 783 27.31 28.81 -1.27
C GLN A 783 26.46 28.67 -0.01
N ILE A 784 26.24 29.79 0.68
CA ILE A 784 25.32 29.90 1.81
C ILE A 784 24.07 30.64 1.34
N ILE A 785 22.93 29.96 1.31
CA ILE A 785 21.65 30.55 0.91
C ILE A 785 20.77 30.75 2.13
N ALA A 786 20.39 32.01 2.37
CA ALA A 786 19.43 32.38 3.39
C ALA A 786 18.09 32.75 2.74
N LEU A 787 17.01 32.14 3.23
CA LEU A 787 15.65 32.32 2.74
C LEU A 787 14.80 32.95 3.84
N PHE A 788 14.02 33.96 3.46
CA PHE A 788 13.14 34.70 4.36
C PHE A 788 11.76 34.85 3.74
N ASP A 789 10.77 34.16 4.32
CA ASP A 789 9.40 34.07 3.81
C ASP A 789 8.45 34.96 4.64
N THR A 790 7.77 35.93 4.02
CA THR A 790 6.73 36.78 4.64
C THR A 790 5.37 36.62 3.94
N SER A 791 4.32 37.27 4.47
CA SER A 791 2.97 37.35 3.89
C SER A 791 2.94 37.61 2.39
N ASP A 792 3.85 38.43 1.90
CA ASP A 792 3.76 39.04 0.58
C ASP A 792 4.99 38.73 -0.31
N ASN A 793 6.11 38.33 0.29
CA ASN A 793 7.39 38.19 -0.42
C ASN A 793 8.27 37.05 0.09
N LEU A 794 9.01 36.41 -0.81
CA LEU A 794 10.16 35.56 -0.51
C LEU A 794 11.44 36.33 -0.81
N THR A 795 12.31 36.52 0.19
CA THR A 795 13.66 37.08 0.01
C THR A 795 14.68 35.96 0.03
N ILE A 796 15.55 35.94 -0.97
CA ILE A 796 16.65 34.98 -1.14
C ILE A 796 17.95 35.77 -1.12
N SER A 797 18.86 35.44 -0.20
CA SER A 797 20.23 35.96 -0.18
C SER A 797 21.21 34.81 -0.41
N VAL A 798 22.05 34.93 -1.43
CA VAL A 798 23.09 33.96 -1.78
C VAL A 798 24.44 34.58 -1.43
N ASN A 799 25.17 33.92 -0.54
CA ASN A 799 26.45 34.40 -0.03
C ASN A 799 27.55 33.42 -0.44
N ASP A 800 28.55 33.92 -1.13
CA ASP A 800 29.72 33.15 -1.53
C ASP A 800 30.69 33.05 -0.37
N TYR A 801 31.06 31.83 -0.01
CA TYR A 801 32.07 31.57 1.00
C TYR A 801 33.46 31.44 0.37
N THR A 802 34.42 32.11 0.99
CA THR A 802 35.85 31.87 0.79
C THR A 802 36.54 31.79 2.15
N PRO A 803 37.72 31.13 2.25
CA PRO A 803 38.49 31.11 3.49
C PRO A 803 38.83 32.51 4.05
N ASN A 804 38.82 33.54 3.19
CA ASN A 804 39.14 34.92 3.54
C ASN A 804 37.91 35.77 3.90
N GLY A 805 36.68 35.26 3.72
CA GLY A 805 35.47 36.06 3.88
C GLY A 805 34.21 35.47 3.25
N ILE A 806 33.06 35.91 3.76
CA ILE A 806 31.74 35.69 3.16
C ILE A 806 31.33 36.98 2.44
N THR A 807 30.98 36.87 1.16
CA THR A 807 30.52 38.02 0.35
C THR A 807 29.12 37.75 -0.18
N GLU A 808 28.20 38.70 -0.01
CA GLU A 808 26.89 38.59 -0.63
C GLU A 808 27.01 38.72 -2.15
N SER A 809 26.52 37.72 -2.87
CA SER A 809 26.59 37.65 -4.34
C SER A 809 25.30 38.13 -4.97
N ILE A 810 24.14 37.71 -4.42
CA ILE A 810 22.82 37.96 -5.00
C ILE A 810 21.80 38.10 -3.87
N GLN A 811 21.02 39.17 -3.92
CA GLN A 811 19.78 39.31 -3.15
C GLN A 811 18.60 39.45 -4.11
N LYS A 812 17.59 38.60 -3.97
CA LYS A 812 16.38 38.62 -4.80
C LYS A 812 15.13 38.65 -3.94
N GLN A 813 14.23 39.58 -4.24
CA GLN A 813 12.88 39.61 -3.67
C GLN A 813 11.88 39.13 -4.74
N LEU A 814 11.06 38.16 -4.36
CA LEU A 814 10.05 37.56 -5.23
C LEU A 814 8.66 37.80 -4.62
N PRO A 815 7.72 38.44 -5.33
CA PRO A 815 6.33 38.52 -4.91
C PRO A 815 5.71 37.13 -4.81
N GLN A 816 4.91 36.88 -3.78
CA GLN A 816 4.25 35.59 -3.58
C GLN A 816 2.91 35.46 -4.32
N THR A 817 2.71 36.17 -5.44
CA THR A 817 1.55 35.99 -6.32
C THR A 817 2.02 35.56 -7.71
N LEU A 818 2.25 34.26 -7.87
CA LEU A 818 2.36 33.63 -9.19
C LEU A 818 0.98 33.06 -9.52
N SER A 819 0.27 33.71 -10.45
CA SER A 819 -0.92 33.18 -11.14
C SER A 819 -1.99 32.52 -10.24
N ASN A 820 -2.90 33.31 -9.63
CA ASN A 820 -4.18 32.87 -9.06
C ASN A 820 -4.21 31.72 -8.02
N PHE A 821 -3.10 31.08 -7.66
CA PHE A 821 -3.05 30.03 -6.65
C PHE A 821 -2.53 30.59 -5.31
N PRO A 822 -3.23 30.37 -4.19
CA PRO A 822 -2.70 30.70 -2.87
C PRO A 822 -1.53 29.78 -2.54
N LEU A 823 -0.37 30.36 -2.22
CA LEU A 823 0.83 29.63 -1.82
C LEU A 823 0.67 29.02 -0.42
N ILE A 824 0.91 27.71 -0.30
CA ILE A 824 0.88 26.97 0.96
C ILE A 824 2.14 27.28 1.76
N ARG A 825 1.99 27.84 2.98
CA ARG A 825 3.09 28.06 3.92
C ARG A 825 3.24 26.91 4.91
N PRO A 826 4.48 26.59 5.34
CA PRO A 826 5.76 27.15 4.88
C PRO A 826 6.36 26.42 3.67
N PHE A 827 7.13 27.15 2.85
CA PHE A 827 7.72 26.73 1.56
C PHE A 827 8.63 25.48 1.58
N PHE A 828 8.99 24.94 2.75
CA PHE A 828 9.97 23.86 2.89
C PHE A 828 9.58 22.79 3.92
N HIS A 829 8.29 22.47 4.02
CA HIS A 829 7.88 21.16 4.55
C HIS A 829 7.76 20.16 3.39
N ALA A 830 8.87 19.87 2.72
CA ALA A 830 8.93 18.64 1.97
C ALA A 830 8.93 17.52 3.01
N LEU A 831 7.77 16.87 3.16
CA LEU A 831 7.52 15.63 3.92
C LEU A 831 7.11 15.78 5.40
N ILE A 832 6.09 16.61 5.68
CA ILE A 832 5.29 16.46 6.91
C ILE A 832 3.86 16.14 6.47
N PRO A 833 3.25 15.00 6.88
CA PRO A 833 1.82 14.79 6.69
C PRO A 833 1.06 15.94 7.31
N SER A 834 0.01 16.44 6.66
CA SER A 834 -0.79 17.56 7.15
C SER A 834 -1.26 17.33 8.59
N GLU A 835 -0.62 17.97 9.58
CA GLU A 835 -1.12 17.98 10.95
C GLU A 835 -2.30 18.94 11.06
N ASP A 836 -3.45 18.39 11.45
CA ASP A 836 -4.46 19.17 12.14
C ASP A 836 -4.03 19.35 13.61
N ARG A 837 -4.04 20.59 14.09
CA ARG A 837 -3.39 21.03 15.34
C ARG A 837 -4.10 20.48 16.58
N ALA A 838 -3.73 19.30 17.08
CA ALA A 838 -4.08 18.87 18.45
C ALA A 838 -3.27 17.69 19.04
N SER A 839 -1.93 17.63 18.95
CA SER A 839 -1.15 16.87 19.96
C SER A 839 0.35 17.22 19.95
N PRO A 840 0.94 17.64 21.08
CA PRO A 840 2.39 17.79 21.22
C PRO A 840 2.99 16.51 21.81
N SER A 841 3.30 15.49 21.00
CA SER A 841 4.25 14.43 21.43
C SER A 841 4.87 13.64 20.26
N SER A 842 6.13 13.99 19.95
CA SER A 842 7.18 13.15 19.36
C SER A 842 6.86 12.32 18.11
N LEU A 843 6.90 12.96 16.93
CA LEU A 843 7.23 12.30 15.67
C LEU A 843 8.50 12.95 15.11
N SER A 844 9.62 12.23 15.09
CA SER A 844 10.83 12.62 14.36
C SER A 844 10.92 11.83 13.07
N GLN A 845 10.20 12.28 12.02
CA GLN A 845 10.45 11.79 10.67
C GLN A 845 11.59 12.62 10.07
N ALA A 846 12.65 11.95 9.62
CA ALA A 846 13.76 12.60 8.93
C ALA A 846 13.96 11.94 7.56
N PHE A 847 13.85 12.75 6.51
CA PHE A 847 14.02 12.33 5.13
C PHE A 847 15.40 12.76 4.63
N TYR A 848 16.20 11.81 4.16
CA TYR A 848 17.57 12.07 3.70
C TYR A 848 17.75 11.61 2.24
N PRO A 849 17.93 12.52 1.27
CA PRO A 849 18.15 12.15 -0.13
C PRO A 849 19.49 11.41 -0.29
N TYR A 850 19.55 10.36 -1.11
CA TYR A 850 20.73 9.57 -1.45
C TYR A 850 20.87 9.49 -2.98
N ALA A 851 21.98 10.01 -3.52
CA ALA A 851 22.45 9.81 -4.88
C ALA A 851 23.95 9.53 -4.80
#